data_AF-A0A8D8SE90-F1
#
_entry.id   AF-A0A8D8SE90-F1
#
_cell.length_a   1.000
_cell.length_b   1.000
_cell.length_c   1.000
_cell.angle_alpha   90.00
_cell.angle_beta   90.00
_cell.angle_gamma   90.00
#
_symmetry.space_group_name_H-M   'P 1'
#
loop_
_entity.id
_entity.type
_entity.pdbx_description
1 polymer ?
#
loop_
_entity_poly.entity_id
_entity_poly.type
_entity_poly.pdbx_seq_one_letter_code
_entity_poly.pdbx_strand_id
1 'polypeptide(L)'
;MQSLQHQIEAADAQLRSSRQFLEEQAAERDAEREELLGQITKLKTALREQKLANSFDDETKLLEQQLEEAQKQIKIISEEKQSSEENLSEAKAKIWELREIVSNLEKELATSRENEAALASKINEWEELFDKQMQAHQDLVVEFETVKQNVKSQGMNEAMELPLQDISGLHQIKTQILWLERSLSRRTKELETLYVFDANLSSPSEDISARDEMVNTPDSGRVDSPGLPLEQMSCLYEQFVRHSRAEDATVKCLRDTVLQLTAVRGQLSEVQLERDALQGRYNKTLAELSEAKVQREELRHTLFQNKTDRDQEKHAEMDMLQDKVKTLAKALLIKEEEMKEKERLMEQKDRMMWSLEQELSSKQDITDHRIRDASHLSHSELRPKRIASPVVRFNDTTLNNSYGTLGMEKERNPLNHSEQRIDLVEQNKRLKEELLQKEEIIVEIKADADALKKVLNDLQEKVNEAKRHSDNMSEQENVAGEYKIQIERNLETIKRYENEIEKLEQELEVLMKQYKVSNKEKTDYKHEIDRLTEKINEIQTQCSEYDAKNTQLKAQIESCERDFSDFIREFAISDKNKLGGEDVSIGDLVETLRKELKSYVENNELSKRVTDELDERVQSYQQEITNLKLKESTLKKRNQAVEEKLEKCEHEIENLKQNELLLKNQLDRVNLSCEVFKAKASELNEKEELIDKLKKNIELSEQNYVEMEKEMNEIREKEKQMFDEIQDKEKHVKILKENVNALQDEINKQECEQCKEYSMRDQTRLNEQLAMNFPADQSATTSFDIKSLKDEMFSELAEKLRKELQLSAKLDEKLLSKQKDFAYEQQDHIIQTLNEDKRKLKELLLTERARFESEQLQDADLLEKLRNKLETNKESYKKTVQRLETEMKDIMADKVELLAKVSQLEKSLESYRSSLDQMSRKSQELEIAFNEQKSLREETKIKLKLESANLKSAKEKIIVLENELAKSKDKLDSNDVMTKSDVENVVKEQIALTTQAMKISELEKLLSEQKSQQDEETNRKQLEERIKSLTETRVQLEETVQTLTGKRTQLEERIKSLTETLMNETRKVLRLEAELEVRKTEISEHSERTKEFQEKLREKETNLEIEKERVTTLREKLLEKSKTLAEELEKNKSLEEKVRGLHREVDVMFSQKHNEVEHSKQMRQILVRLMRAESCNKSLVFQKRYLKNMINSYVRSECKTVQMLEGRPHEPVKPKRTFRCVVFTIISISRMKYLRRKRSTTMLRTLR
;
A
#
# COMPACT_ATOMS: atom_id res chain seq x y z
N MET A 1 -46.84 -112.10 -29.65
CA MET A 1 -46.90 -110.90 -30.51
C MET A 1 -47.20 -109.63 -29.72
N GLN A 2 -48.30 -109.53 -28.97
CA GLN A 2 -48.67 -108.29 -28.24
C GLN A 2 -47.60 -107.78 -27.25
N SER A 3 -46.88 -108.65 -26.54
CA SER A 3 -45.79 -108.23 -25.64
C SER A 3 -44.56 -107.66 -26.35
N LEU A 4 -44.29 -108.08 -27.60
CA LEU A 4 -43.20 -107.50 -28.39
C LEU A 4 -43.63 -106.16 -28.99
N GLN A 5 -44.90 -106.04 -29.39
CA GLN A 5 -45.48 -104.78 -29.86
C GLN A 5 -45.35 -103.66 -28.81
N HIS A 6 -45.70 -103.93 -27.55
CA HIS A 6 -45.59 -102.95 -26.47
C HIS A 6 -44.14 -102.59 -26.12
N GLN A 7 -43.18 -103.53 -26.24
CA GLN A 7 -41.78 -103.21 -26.02
C GLN A 7 -41.20 -102.35 -27.15
N ILE A 8 -41.64 -102.60 -28.39
CA ILE A 8 -41.27 -101.76 -29.55
C ILE A 8 -41.87 -100.36 -29.40
N GLU A 9 -43.14 -100.25 -29.02
CA GLU A 9 -43.80 -98.96 -28.77
C GLU A 9 -43.15 -98.15 -27.64
N ALA A 10 -42.73 -98.82 -26.55
CA ALA A 10 -42.01 -98.18 -25.45
C ALA A 10 -40.59 -97.74 -25.86
N ALA A 11 -39.88 -98.55 -26.64
CA ALA A 11 -38.57 -98.20 -27.19
C ALA A 11 -38.67 -97.04 -28.20
N ASP A 12 -39.70 -97.02 -29.04
CA ASP A 12 -39.99 -95.93 -29.97
C ASP A 12 -40.36 -94.64 -29.22
N ALA A 13 -41.11 -94.73 -28.12
CA ALA A 13 -41.41 -93.58 -27.26
C ALA A 13 -40.14 -93.02 -26.60
N GLN A 14 -39.25 -93.89 -26.10
CA GLN A 14 -37.96 -93.47 -25.54
C GLN A 14 -37.03 -92.88 -26.59
N LEU A 15 -37.02 -93.42 -27.82
CA LEU A 15 -36.26 -92.87 -28.94
C LEU A 15 -36.80 -91.50 -29.37
N ARG A 16 -38.12 -91.30 -29.39
CA ARG A 16 -38.74 -89.99 -29.66
C ARG A 16 -38.40 -88.98 -28.57
N SER A 17 -38.49 -89.38 -27.30
CA SER A 17 -38.11 -88.52 -26.18
C SER A 17 -36.62 -88.16 -26.20
N SER A 18 -35.74 -89.11 -26.51
CA SER A 18 -34.30 -88.85 -26.64
C SER A 18 -33.98 -87.94 -27.83
N ARG A 19 -34.70 -88.09 -28.96
CA ARG A 19 -34.57 -87.20 -30.12
C ARG A 19 -35.04 -85.79 -29.79
N GLN A 20 -36.18 -85.66 -29.11
CA GLN A 20 -36.70 -84.36 -28.69
C GLN A 20 -35.75 -83.66 -27.72
N PHE A 21 -35.18 -84.38 -26.74
CA PHE A 21 -34.18 -83.81 -25.83
C PHE A 21 -32.91 -83.33 -26.56
N LEU A 22 -32.44 -84.08 -27.56
CA LEU A 22 -31.29 -83.67 -28.38
C LEU A 22 -31.62 -82.47 -29.27
N GLU A 23 -32.85 -82.38 -29.77
CA GLU A 23 -33.34 -81.26 -30.58
C GLU A 23 -33.50 -79.99 -29.73
N GLU A 24 -34.01 -80.13 -28.49
CA GLU A 24 -34.07 -79.05 -27.50
C GLU A 24 -32.66 -78.58 -27.09
N GLN A 25 -31.71 -79.49 -26.85
CA GLN A 25 -30.30 -79.11 -26.60
C GLN A 25 -29.63 -78.44 -27.79
N ALA A 26 -29.96 -78.86 -29.02
CA ALA A 26 -29.43 -78.22 -30.22
C ALA A 26 -29.99 -76.81 -30.37
N ALA A 27 -31.30 -76.63 -30.16
CA ALA A 27 -31.96 -75.32 -30.19
C ALA A 27 -31.41 -74.37 -29.11
N GLU A 28 -31.16 -74.87 -27.90
CA GLU A 28 -30.60 -74.08 -26.80
C GLU A 28 -29.17 -73.63 -27.12
N ARG A 29 -28.34 -74.51 -27.70
CA ARG A 29 -27.00 -74.14 -28.18
C ARG A 29 -27.01 -73.16 -29.34
N ASP A 30 -27.99 -73.24 -30.23
CA ASP A 30 -28.13 -72.28 -31.32
C ASP A 30 -28.59 -70.91 -30.81
N ALA A 31 -29.47 -70.86 -29.81
CA ALA A 31 -29.85 -69.62 -29.13
C ALA A 31 -28.66 -68.97 -28.40
N GLU A 32 -27.85 -69.76 -27.67
CA GLU A 32 -26.62 -69.27 -27.04
C GLU A 32 -25.62 -68.72 -28.09
N ARG A 33 -25.49 -69.38 -29.25
CA ARG A 33 -24.64 -68.90 -30.34
C ARG A 33 -25.14 -67.58 -30.92
N GLU A 34 -26.44 -67.44 -31.15
CA GLU A 34 -27.03 -66.19 -31.63
C GLU A 34 -26.85 -65.05 -30.63
N GLU A 35 -27.00 -65.32 -29.33
CA GLU A 35 -26.75 -64.33 -28.28
C GLU A 35 -25.28 -63.89 -28.25
N LEU A 36 -24.34 -64.84 -28.30
CA LEU A 36 -22.90 -64.54 -28.36
C LEU A 36 -22.52 -63.76 -29.63
N LEU A 37 -23.10 -64.09 -30.78
CA LEU A 37 -22.90 -63.32 -32.01
C LEU A 37 -23.49 -61.91 -31.89
N GLY A 38 -24.63 -61.75 -31.22
CA GLY A 38 -25.21 -60.45 -30.87
C GLY A 38 -24.29 -59.62 -29.97
N GLN A 39 -23.65 -60.24 -28.99
CA GLN A 39 -22.68 -59.55 -28.12
C GLN A 39 -21.40 -59.18 -28.88
N ILE A 40 -20.87 -60.07 -29.73
CA ILE A 40 -19.70 -59.81 -30.57
C ILE A 40 -19.96 -58.67 -31.55
N THR A 41 -21.15 -58.59 -32.16
CA THR A 41 -21.49 -57.49 -33.07
C THR A 41 -21.58 -56.16 -32.32
N LYS A 42 -22.22 -56.12 -31.14
CA LYS A 42 -22.26 -54.94 -30.26
C LYS A 42 -20.86 -54.47 -29.84
N LEU A 43 -19.98 -55.40 -29.47
CA LEU A 43 -18.58 -55.07 -29.13
C LEU A 43 -17.81 -54.56 -30.33
N LYS A 44 -18.04 -55.11 -31.53
CA LYS A 44 -17.40 -54.62 -32.77
C LYS A 44 -17.88 -53.22 -33.17
N THR A 45 -19.16 -52.90 -32.97
CA THR A 45 -19.67 -51.54 -33.19
C THR A 45 -19.10 -50.56 -32.16
N ALA A 46 -19.08 -50.93 -30.88
CA ALA A 46 -18.47 -50.11 -29.83
C ALA A 46 -16.97 -49.86 -30.08
N LEU A 47 -16.22 -50.87 -30.56
CA LEU A 47 -14.80 -50.72 -30.90
C LEU A 47 -14.59 -49.83 -32.14
N ARG A 48 -15.51 -49.83 -33.11
CA ARG A 48 -15.44 -48.91 -34.27
C ARG A 48 -15.77 -47.47 -33.87
N GLU A 49 -16.77 -47.29 -33.01
CA GLU A 49 -17.14 -45.98 -32.47
C GLU A 49 -16.02 -45.41 -31.59
N GLN A 50 -15.36 -46.25 -30.77
CA GLN A 50 -14.17 -45.86 -30.01
C GLN A 50 -12.98 -45.49 -30.91
N LYS A 51 -12.80 -46.17 -32.05
CA LYS A 51 -11.76 -45.81 -33.04
C LYS A 51 -12.06 -44.53 -33.81
N LEU A 52 -13.33 -44.19 -34.02
CA LEU A 52 -13.76 -42.93 -34.63
C LEU A 52 -13.71 -41.76 -33.63
N ALA A 53 -13.94 -42.01 -32.35
CA ALA A 53 -13.81 -41.03 -31.27
C ALA A 53 -12.35 -40.69 -30.94
N ASN A 54 -11.43 -41.62 -31.17
CA ASN A 54 -9.99 -41.43 -30.95
C ASN A 54 -9.28 -40.81 -32.18
N SER A 55 -9.79 -39.69 -32.71
CA SER A 55 -9.06 -38.84 -33.67
C SER A 55 -7.92 -38.10 -32.96
N PHE A 56 -6.87 -38.83 -32.58
CA PHE A 56 -5.66 -38.25 -32.00
C PHE A 56 -4.96 -37.31 -32.99
N ASP A 57 -5.24 -37.39 -34.30
CA ASP A 57 -4.60 -36.59 -35.34
C ASP A 57 -4.99 -35.11 -35.33
N ASP A 58 -6.22 -34.78 -34.93
CA ASP A 58 -6.68 -33.39 -34.91
C ASP A 58 -6.26 -32.68 -33.62
N GLU A 59 -6.29 -33.39 -32.49
CA GLU A 59 -5.82 -32.89 -31.20
C GLU A 59 -4.30 -32.73 -31.17
N THR A 60 -3.54 -33.66 -31.77
CA THR A 60 -2.08 -33.53 -31.91
C THR A 60 -1.68 -32.39 -32.84
N LYS A 61 -2.39 -32.17 -33.96
CA LYS A 61 -2.15 -31.01 -34.83
C LYS A 61 -2.49 -29.69 -34.14
N LEU A 62 -3.58 -29.64 -33.37
CA LEU A 62 -3.93 -28.46 -32.60
C LEU A 62 -2.88 -28.18 -31.51
N LEU A 63 -2.39 -29.21 -30.83
CA LEU A 63 -1.33 -29.09 -29.83
C LEU A 63 0.02 -28.70 -30.44
N GLU A 64 0.38 -29.23 -31.62
CA GLU A 64 1.57 -28.82 -32.37
C GLU A 64 1.47 -27.35 -32.81
N GLN A 65 0.30 -26.93 -33.28
CA GLN A 65 0.06 -25.53 -33.66
C GLN A 65 0.13 -24.60 -32.45
N GLN A 66 -0.45 -24.99 -31.31
CA GLN A 66 -0.34 -24.25 -30.05
C GLN A 66 1.10 -24.21 -29.52
N LEU A 67 1.87 -25.29 -29.68
CA LEU A 67 3.29 -25.34 -29.30
C LEU A 67 4.13 -24.40 -30.18
N GLU A 68 3.89 -24.38 -31.49
CA GLU A 68 4.62 -23.51 -32.41
C GLU A 68 4.28 -22.02 -32.18
N GLU A 69 3.03 -21.72 -31.87
CA GLU A 69 2.57 -20.37 -31.52
C GLU A 69 3.14 -19.92 -30.16
N ALA A 70 3.17 -20.81 -29.16
CA ALA A 70 3.83 -20.56 -27.89
C ALA A 70 5.36 -20.36 -28.06
N GLN A 71 6.02 -21.12 -28.93
CA GLN A 71 7.44 -20.93 -29.25
C GLN A 71 7.71 -19.59 -29.93
N LYS A 72 6.82 -19.13 -30.82
CA LYS A 72 6.90 -17.80 -31.44
C LYS A 72 6.73 -16.69 -30.40
N GLN A 73 5.76 -16.83 -29.49
CA GLN A 73 5.56 -15.87 -28.41
C GLN A 73 6.76 -15.83 -27.45
N ILE A 74 7.32 -16.98 -27.08
CA ILE A 74 8.53 -17.06 -26.23
C ILE A 74 9.71 -16.36 -26.92
N LYS A 75 9.85 -16.50 -28.25
CA LYS A 75 10.91 -15.83 -29.01
C LYS A 75 10.72 -14.31 -29.06
N ILE A 76 9.50 -13.82 -29.26
CA ILE A 76 9.21 -12.38 -29.24
C ILE A 76 9.50 -11.81 -27.83
N ILE A 77 9.04 -12.49 -26.78
CA ILE A 77 9.28 -12.08 -25.39
C ILE A 77 10.78 -12.08 -25.06
N SER A 78 11.57 -13.02 -25.60
CA SER A 78 13.02 -13.03 -25.35
C SER A 78 13.75 -11.91 -26.09
N GLU A 79 13.34 -11.56 -27.31
CA GLU A 79 13.86 -10.41 -28.06
C GLU A 79 13.47 -9.07 -27.40
N GLU A 80 12.22 -8.94 -26.95
CA GLU A 80 11.75 -7.78 -26.18
C GLU A 80 12.51 -7.66 -24.85
N LYS A 81 12.70 -8.76 -24.14
CA LYS A 81 13.51 -8.80 -22.92
C LYS A 81 14.93 -8.30 -23.19
N GLN A 82 15.58 -8.77 -24.25
CA GLN A 82 16.94 -8.32 -24.60
C GLN A 82 16.97 -6.81 -24.89
N SER A 83 16.02 -6.28 -25.67
CA SER A 83 15.95 -4.83 -25.92
C SER A 83 15.69 -4.02 -24.65
N SER A 84 14.89 -4.54 -23.72
CA SER A 84 14.63 -3.90 -22.43
C SER A 84 15.87 -3.91 -21.52
N GLU A 85 16.68 -4.96 -21.59
CA GLU A 85 17.95 -5.08 -20.85
C GLU A 85 19.01 -4.12 -21.42
N GLU A 86 19.08 -3.95 -22.74
CA GLU A 86 19.94 -2.97 -23.42
C GLU A 86 19.53 -1.53 -23.04
N ASN A 87 18.23 -1.21 -23.09
CA ASN A 87 17.70 0.09 -22.66
C ASN A 87 17.96 0.35 -21.16
N LEU A 88 17.85 -0.68 -20.31
CA LEU A 88 18.17 -0.58 -18.88
C LEU A 88 19.67 -0.33 -18.66
N SER A 89 20.53 -0.95 -19.45
CA SER A 89 21.99 -0.72 -19.42
C SER A 89 22.34 0.72 -19.81
N GLU A 90 21.73 1.23 -20.89
CA GLU A 90 21.92 2.61 -21.33
C GLU A 90 21.38 3.61 -20.29
N ALA A 91 20.20 3.35 -19.72
CA ALA A 91 19.64 4.17 -18.65
C ALA A 91 20.55 4.19 -17.39
N LYS A 92 21.16 3.03 -17.05
CA LYS A 92 22.15 2.96 -15.96
C LYS A 92 23.39 3.80 -16.28
N ALA A 93 23.92 3.74 -17.50
CA ALA A 93 25.05 4.57 -17.91
C ALA A 93 24.73 6.07 -17.80
N LYS A 94 23.54 6.48 -18.26
CA LYS A 94 23.09 7.87 -18.16
C LYS A 94 22.87 8.33 -16.72
N ILE A 95 22.39 7.45 -15.84
CA ILE A 95 22.31 7.74 -14.40
C ILE A 95 23.71 7.96 -13.80
N TRP A 96 24.72 7.19 -14.22
CA TRP A 96 26.10 7.38 -13.78
C TRP A 96 26.66 8.74 -14.23
N GLU A 97 26.45 9.12 -15.50
CA GLU A 97 26.84 10.44 -16.01
C GLU A 97 26.14 11.59 -15.26
N LEU A 98 24.83 11.46 -15.02
CA LEU A 98 24.07 12.46 -14.27
C LEU A 98 24.54 12.57 -12.82
N ARG A 99 24.92 11.45 -12.18
CA ARG A 99 25.50 11.47 -10.83
C ARG A 99 26.86 12.16 -10.80
N GLU A 100 27.69 11.98 -11.82
CA GLU A 100 28.97 12.67 -11.94
C GLU A 100 28.77 14.18 -12.13
N ILE A 101 27.82 14.58 -12.99
CA ILE A 101 27.44 15.99 -13.18
C ILE A 101 26.93 16.59 -11.88
N VAL A 102 26.03 15.91 -11.15
CA VAL A 102 25.53 16.36 -9.84
C VAL A 102 26.68 16.51 -8.85
N SER A 103 27.60 15.54 -8.78
CA SER A 103 28.76 15.64 -7.89
C SER A 103 29.66 16.84 -8.23
N ASN A 104 29.84 17.16 -9.51
CA ASN A 104 30.59 18.34 -9.93
C ASN A 104 29.86 19.64 -9.58
N LEU A 105 28.54 19.71 -9.81
CA LEU A 105 27.72 20.87 -9.42
C LEU A 105 27.68 21.08 -7.90
N GLU A 106 27.65 20.00 -7.12
CA GLU A 106 27.73 20.08 -5.65
C GLU A 106 29.08 20.61 -5.18
N LYS A 107 30.19 20.23 -5.84
CA LYS A 107 31.52 20.81 -5.58
C LYS A 107 31.57 22.29 -5.95
N GLU A 108 31.01 22.68 -7.09
CA GLU A 108 30.93 24.10 -7.50
C GLU A 108 30.05 24.94 -6.54
N LEU A 109 28.94 24.37 -6.04
CA LEU A 109 28.12 25.02 -5.02
C LEU A 109 28.85 25.14 -3.68
N ALA A 110 29.62 24.12 -3.29
CA ALA A 110 30.42 24.18 -2.07
C ALA A 110 31.48 25.28 -2.14
N THR A 111 32.20 25.40 -3.25
CA THR A 111 33.18 26.49 -3.45
C THR A 111 32.50 27.85 -3.56
N SER A 112 31.33 27.96 -4.18
CA SER A 112 30.54 29.20 -4.21
C SER A 112 30.13 29.65 -2.81
N ARG A 113 29.65 28.72 -1.95
CA ARG A 113 29.31 29.02 -0.55
C ARG A 113 30.52 29.45 0.27
N GLU A 114 31.69 28.85 0.02
CA GLU A 114 32.95 29.26 0.67
C GLU A 114 33.35 30.69 0.25
N ASN A 115 33.18 31.04 -1.03
CA ASN A 115 33.41 32.39 -1.54
C ASN A 115 32.40 33.41 -0.98
N GLU A 116 31.12 33.06 -0.91
CA GLU A 116 30.08 33.89 -0.28
C GLU A 116 30.36 34.13 1.21
N ALA A 117 30.77 33.09 1.95
CA ALA A 117 31.18 33.22 3.34
C ALA A 117 32.40 34.13 3.50
N ALA A 118 33.39 34.03 2.60
CA ALA A 118 34.55 34.92 2.59
C ALA A 118 34.18 36.38 2.28
N LEU A 119 33.23 36.61 1.36
CA LEU A 119 32.70 37.96 1.07
C LEU A 119 31.90 38.51 2.25
N ALA A 120 31.06 37.69 2.89
CA ALA A 120 30.32 38.09 4.09
C ALA A 120 31.27 38.48 5.24
N SER A 121 32.37 37.74 5.43
CA SER A 121 33.40 38.11 6.40
C SER A 121 34.04 39.47 6.08
N LYS A 122 34.32 39.75 4.80
CA LYS A 122 34.85 41.06 4.37
C LYS A 122 33.84 42.18 4.57
N ILE A 123 32.55 41.94 4.34
CA ILE A 123 31.49 42.91 4.60
C ILE A 123 31.43 43.23 6.09
N ASN A 124 31.45 42.22 6.96
CA ASN A 124 31.49 42.42 8.41
C ASN A 124 32.73 43.22 8.85
N GLU A 125 33.91 42.94 8.26
CA GLU A 125 35.13 43.72 8.53
C GLU A 125 34.95 45.20 8.12
N TRP A 126 34.28 45.46 7.00
CA TRP A 126 34.03 46.82 6.51
C TRP A 126 32.98 47.56 7.36
N GLU A 127 31.94 46.85 7.82
CA GLU A 127 30.97 47.37 8.77
C GLU A 127 31.64 47.73 10.10
N GLU A 128 32.53 46.88 10.63
CA GLU A 128 33.27 47.19 11.86
C GLU A 128 34.19 48.41 11.68
N LEU A 129 34.82 48.57 10.51
CA LEU A 129 35.60 49.77 10.18
C LEU A 129 34.71 51.02 10.06
N PHE A 130 33.54 50.90 9.46
CA PHE A 130 32.57 51.98 9.35
C PHE A 130 32.04 52.41 10.71
N ASP A 131 31.71 51.46 11.60
CA ASP A 131 31.28 51.73 12.97
C ASP A 131 32.38 52.42 13.77
N LYS A 132 33.63 51.98 13.66
CA LYS A 132 34.79 52.67 14.26
C LYS A 132 34.93 54.10 13.74
N GLN A 133 34.71 54.32 12.45
CA GLN A 133 34.76 55.66 11.85
C GLN A 133 33.58 56.53 12.32
N MET A 134 32.37 55.99 12.39
CA MET A 134 31.19 56.67 12.93
C MET A 134 31.38 57.04 14.40
N GLN A 135 31.96 56.15 15.19
CA GLN A 135 32.28 56.42 16.59
C GLN A 135 33.32 57.54 16.72
N ALA A 136 34.36 57.55 15.90
CA ALA A 136 35.33 58.65 15.86
C ALA A 136 34.69 59.99 15.43
N HIS A 137 33.74 59.97 14.48
CA HIS A 137 32.98 61.15 14.12
C HIS A 137 32.07 61.63 15.26
N GLN A 138 31.43 60.71 15.98
CA GLN A 138 30.60 61.02 17.13
C GLN A 138 31.44 61.64 18.26
N ASP A 139 32.63 61.12 18.53
CA ASP A 139 33.57 61.68 19.51
C ASP A 139 34.00 63.11 19.13
N LEU A 140 34.32 63.36 17.85
CA LEU A 140 34.62 64.70 17.33
C LEU A 140 33.44 65.67 17.46
N VAL A 141 32.20 65.20 17.27
CA VAL A 141 30.99 66.02 17.47
C VAL A 141 30.83 66.39 18.94
N VAL A 142 31.07 65.46 19.86
CA VAL A 142 31.05 65.73 21.31
C VAL A 142 32.16 66.71 21.69
N GLU A 143 33.37 66.57 21.13
CA GLU A 143 34.46 67.54 21.31
C GLU A 143 34.07 68.93 20.76
N PHE A 144 33.39 69.01 19.62
CA PHE A 144 32.90 70.28 19.07
C PHE A 144 31.81 70.92 19.95
N GLU A 145 30.90 70.11 20.50
CA GLU A 145 29.85 70.58 21.42
C GLU A 145 30.43 71.07 22.75
N THR A 146 31.46 70.41 23.26
CA THR A 146 32.19 70.86 24.46
C THR A 146 32.99 72.14 24.20
N VAL A 147 33.61 72.30 23.02
CA VAL A 147 34.22 73.58 22.59
C VAL A 147 33.16 74.68 22.45
N LYS A 148 32.00 74.38 21.89
CA LYS A 148 30.87 75.31 21.78
C LYS A 148 30.32 75.72 23.15
N GLN A 149 30.29 74.81 24.13
CA GLN A 149 29.95 75.13 25.52
C GLN A 149 31.05 75.96 26.20
N ASN A 150 32.34 75.67 25.94
CA ASN A 150 33.46 76.44 26.47
C ASN A 150 33.49 77.89 25.93
N VAL A 151 33.14 78.09 24.66
CA VAL A 151 32.98 79.42 24.03
C VAL A 151 31.77 80.17 24.59
N LYS A 152 30.73 79.47 25.06
CA LYS A 152 29.59 80.08 25.77
C LYS A 152 29.89 80.42 27.23
N SER A 153 30.92 79.84 27.84
CA SER A 153 31.33 80.10 29.25
C SER A 153 32.39 81.19 29.42
N GLN A 154 32.92 81.77 28.35
CA GLN A 154 33.76 82.98 28.39
C GLN A 154 33.04 84.15 27.73
N GLY A 155 32.24 84.87 28.53
CA GLY A 155 31.68 86.15 28.15
C GLY A 155 32.77 87.24 28.15
N MET A 156 32.87 87.96 27.04
CA MET A 156 33.55 89.26 26.98
C MET A 156 32.63 90.24 26.25
N ASN A 157 32.06 91.16 27.03
CA ASN A 157 31.44 92.42 26.61
C ASN A 157 32.13 93.56 27.37
N GLU A 158 32.09 94.76 26.78
CA GLU A 158 32.49 96.11 27.27
C GLU A 158 33.97 96.47 27.06
N ALA A 159 34.37 97.62 26.51
CA ALA A 159 33.76 98.95 26.33
C ALA A 159 34.21 99.55 24.97
N MET A 160 33.60 100.57 24.35
CA MET A 160 33.61 101.97 24.81
C MET A 160 32.88 102.84 23.76
N GLU A 161 31.89 103.63 24.20
CA GLU A 161 31.21 104.68 23.43
C GLU A 161 31.86 106.07 23.60
N LEU A 162 31.57 106.97 22.64
CA LEU A 162 31.54 108.46 22.64
C LEU A 162 32.39 109.11 21.51
N PRO A 163 32.04 110.31 21.00
CA PRO A 163 30.98 110.51 20.01
C PRO A 163 31.42 111.47 18.85
N LEU A 164 30.44 111.84 18.02
CA LEU A 164 30.37 112.98 17.09
C LEU A 164 30.72 112.77 15.58
N GLN A 165 29.61 112.77 14.84
CA GLN A 165 29.28 113.67 13.71
C GLN A 165 29.49 113.16 12.28
N ASP A 166 28.34 112.95 11.64
CA ASP A 166 28.00 112.90 10.21
C ASP A 166 28.73 111.89 9.30
N ILE A 167 27.92 111.19 8.47
CA ILE A 167 28.23 110.20 7.42
C ILE A 167 28.13 108.70 7.82
N SER A 168 28.20 108.32 9.11
CA SER A 168 28.23 106.89 9.52
C SER A 168 26.90 106.12 9.48
N GLY A 169 25.73 106.78 9.60
CA GLY A 169 24.43 106.07 9.61
C GLY A 169 24.12 105.33 8.30
N LEU A 170 24.52 105.90 7.16
CA LEU A 170 24.36 105.27 5.85
C LEU A 170 25.27 104.05 5.69
N HIS A 171 26.49 104.13 6.22
CA HIS A 171 27.45 103.04 6.19
C HIS A 171 26.99 101.90 7.10
N GLN A 172 26.44 102.20 8.27
CA GLN A 172 25.92 101.22 9.22
C GLN A 172 24.68 100.48 8.65
N ILE A 173 23.76 101.20 8.01
CA ILE A 173 22.62 100.60 7.30
C ILE A 173 23.12 99.74 6.11
N LYS A 174 24.10 100.22 5.34
CA LYS A 174 24.75 99.47 4.26
C LYS A 174 25.44 98.20 4.76
N THR A 175 26.12 98.25 5.89
CA THR A 175 26.75 97.07 6.52
C THR A 175 25.70 96.08 7.03
N GLN A 176 24.59 96.57 7.60
CA GLN A 176 23.48 95.73 8.05
C GLN A 176 22.75 95.06 6.88
N ILE A 177 22.51 95.78 5.78
CA ILE A 177 21.93 95.24 4.54
C ILE A 177 22.84 94.16 3.97
N LEU A 178 24.15 94.41 3.84
CA LEU A 178 25.09 93.41 3.34
C LEU A 178 25.21 92.17 4.26
N TRP A 179 25.06 92.35 5.58
CA TRP A 179 25.04 91.24 6.51
C TRP A 179 23.77 90.39 6.38
N LEU A 180 22.60 91.04 6.27
CA LEU A 180 21.31 90.38 6.05
C LEU A 180 21.27 89.67 4.70
N GLU A 181 21.80 90.29 3.64
CA GLU A 181 21.93 89.70 2.31
C GLU A 181 22.78 88.43 2.38
N ARG A 182 24.00 88.49 2.94
CA ARG A 182 24.88 87.31 3.10
C ARG A 182 24.25 86.23 3.98
N SER A 183 23.54 86.62 5.04
CA SER A 183 22.85 85.67 5.92
C SER A 183 21.69 84.97 5.19
N LEU A 184 20.91 85.71 4.39
CA LEU A 184 19.86 85.17 3.54
C LEU A 184 20.45 84.28 2.45
N SER A 185 21.53 84.68 1.77
CA SER A 185 22.21 83.82 0.77
C SER A 185 22.66 82.50 1.36
N ARG A 186 23.20 82.50 2.58
CA ARG A 186 23.64 81.28 3.26
C ARG A 186 22.44 80.37 3.56
N ARG A 187 21.37 80.91 4.14
CA ARG A 187 20.15 80.13 4.43
C ARG A 187 19.44 79.63 3.17
N THR A 188 19.39 80.43 2.10
CA THR A 188 18.86 80.00 0.80
C THR A 188 19.67 78.84 0.24
N LYS A 189 21.01 78.89 0.32
CA LYS A 189 21.87 77.76 -0.10
C LYS A 189 21.64 76.52 0.77
N GLU A 190 21.49 76.67 2.08
CA GLU A 190 21.18 75.55 2.98
C GLU A 190 19.84 74.88 2.59
N LEU A 191 18.79 75.65 2.28
CA LEU A 191 17.51 75.13 1.80
C LEU A 191 17.61 74.49 0.40
N GLU A 192 18.33 75.13 -0.52
CA GLU A 192 18.59 74.57 -1.86
C GLU A 192 19.37 73.24 -1.75
N THR A 193 20.32 73.11 -0.82
CA THR A 193 21.05 71.85 -0.60
C THR A 193 20.20 70.74 -0.01
N LEU A 194 19.24 71.06 0.87
CA LEU A 194 18.28 70.08 1.40
C LEU A 194 17.37 69.55 0.30
N TYR A 195 16.95 70.40 -0.64
CA TYR A 195 16.16 70.01 -1.80
C TYR A 195 16.95 69.14 -2.80
N VAL A 196 18.23 69.43 -3.03
CA VAL A 196 19.07 68.70 -4.00
C VAL A 196 19.46 67.29 -3.51
N PHE A 197 19.48 67.06 -2.19
CA PHE A 197 19.79 65.73 -1.65
C PHE A 197 18.69 64.68 -1.93
N ASP A 198 17.42 65.09 -2.04
CA ASP A 198 16.29 64.18 -2.36
C ASP A 198 16.05 63.99 -3.87
N ALA A 199 16.59 64.86 -4.73
CA ALA A 199 16.39 64.78 -6.19
C ALA A 199 17.23 63.68 -6.89
N ASN A 200 18.14 63.01 -6.17
CA ASN A 200 19.08 62.05 -6.75
C ASN A 200 18.55 60.60 -6.88
N LEU A 201 17.24 60.37 -6.72
CA LEU A 201 16.63 59.04 -6.86
C LEU A 201 15.47 58.96 -7.88
N SER A 202 15.30 59.94 -8.76
CA SER A 202 14.47 59.79 -9.96
C SER A 202 15.10 60.48 -11.17
N SER A 203 15.11 59.81 -12.31
CA SER A 203 15.62 60.30 -13.59
C SER A 203 15.18 61.75 -13.89
N PRO A 204 16.07 62.64 -14.35
CA PRO A 204 15.70 64.01 -14.69
C PRO A 204 14.73 64.01 -15.89
N SER A 205 13.47 64.37 -15.67
CA SER A 205 12.54 64.71 -16.75
C SER A 205 12.78 66.15 -17.20
N GLU A 206 12.87 66.31 -18.52
CA GLU A 206 12.87 67.56 -19.26
C GLU A 206 11.81 68.53 -18.75
N ASP A 207 12.23 69.63 -18.10
CA ASP A 207 11.59 70.96 -18.19
C ASP A 207 12.34 71.96 -17.30
N ILE A 208 13.49 72.43 -17.78
CA ILE A 208 13.98 73.78 -17.45
C ILE A 208 14.19 74.50 -18.77
N SER A 209 13.14 75.18 -19.17
CA SER A 209 13.12 76.16 -20.25
C SER A 209 14.16 77.26 -19.97
N ALA A 210 15.06 77.40 -20.94
CA ALA A 210 15.91 78.53 -21.25
C ALA A 210 15.54 79.86 -20.56
N ARG A 211 16.32 80.27 -19.57
CA ARG A 211 16.65 81.67 -19.27
C ARG A 211 17.75 81.70 -18.21
N ASP A 212 19.00 81.71 -18.66
CA ASP A 212 20.15 82.43 -18.04
C ASP A 212 21.52 82.00 -18.59
N GLU A 213 21.58 81.45 -19.80
CA GLU A 213 22.83 81.50 -20.59
C GLU A 213 22.94 82.85 -21.32
N MET A 214 23.19 83.91 -20.56
CA MET A 214 23.90 85.06 -21.10
C MET A 214 24.95 85.54 -20.09
N VAL A 215 26.17 85.66 -20.60
CA VAL A 215 27.35 86.32 -20.00
C VAL A 215 28.22 85.42 -19.10
N ASN A 216 28.88 84.45 -19.74
CA ASN A 216 30.30 84.24 -19.45
C ASN A 216 31.09 85.36 -20.14
N THR A 217 31.48 86.39 -19.38
CA THR A 217 32.68 87.18 -19.72
C THR A 217 33.64 87.20 -18.52
N PRO A 218 34.93 86.97 -18.77
CA PRO A 218 35.96 86.94 -17.75
C PRO A 218 36.26 88.36 -17.26
N ASP A 219 36.37 88.49 -15.95
CA ASP A 219 37.31 89.34 -15.23
C ASP A 219 37.65 90.71 -15.88
N SER A 220 36.86 91.73 -15.55
CA SER A 220 37.36 93.10 -15.57
C SER A 220 36.56 94.04 -14.65
N GLY A 221 37.22 94.46 -13.57
CA GLY A 221 37.10 95.79 -12.95
C GLY A 221 35.71 96.30 -12.60
N ARG A 222 35.23 96.04 -11.37
CA ARG A 222 34.34 97.01 -10.70
C ARG A 222 35.16 97.94 -9.82
N VAL A 223 35.33 99.12 -10.39
CA VAL A 223 35.72 100.39 -9.78
C VAL A 223 34.85 100.66 -8.55
N ASP A 224 35.49 101.02 -7.44
CA ASP A 224 34.88 101.67 -6.29
C ASP A 224 34.17 102.96 -6.74
N SER A 225 32.84 102.93 -6.80
CA SER A 225 32.01 104.13 -6.90
C SER A 225 30.81 104.01 -5.96
N PRO A 226 30.50 105.06 -5.17
CA PRO A 226 29.56 104.98 -4.05
C PRO A 226 28.10 104.98 -4.55
N GLY A 227 27.58 103.79 -4.88
CA GLY A 227 26.15 103.57 -5.17
C GLY A 227 25.27 103.65 -3.92
N LEU A 228 24.13 104.32 -4.06
CA LEU A 228 23.14 104.64 -3.04
C LEU A 228 22.52 103.38 -2.37
N PRO A 229 22.01 103.47 -1.12
CA PRO A 229 21.44 102.35 -0.37
C PRO A 229 20.25 101.63 -1.04
N LEU A 230 19.59 102.27 -2.01
CA LEU A 230 18.40 101.75 -2.68
C LEU A 230 18.69 100.50 -3.51
N GLU A 231 19.87 100.45 -4.15
CA GLU A 231 20.26 99.35 -5.03
C GLU A 231 20.64 98.09 -4.23
N GLN A 232 21.22 98.28 -3.04
CA GLN A 232 21.49 97.19 -2.10
C GLN A 232 20.21 96.65 -1.45
N MET A 233 19.19 97.50 -1.25
CA MET A 233 17.88 97.06 -0.78
C MET A 233 17.14 96.23 -1.85
N SER A 234 17.30 96.58 -3.14
CA SER A 234 16.76 95.79 -4.25
C SER A 234 17.40 94.40 -4.33
N CYS A 235 18.72 94.32 -4.16
CA CYS A 235 19.44 93.05 -4.13
C CYS A 235 18.99 92.17 -2.96
N LEU A 236 18.79 92.76 -1.77
CA LEU A 236 18.27 92.04 -0.60
C LEU A 236 16.81 91.57 -0.80
N TYR A 237 15.96 92.35 -1.47
CA TYR A 237 14.61 91.94 -1.84
C TYR A 237 14.63 90.75 -2.82
N GLU A 238 15.49 90.77 -3.83
CA GLU A 238 15.69 89.65 -4.75
C GLU A 238 16.21 88.39 -4.02
N GLN A 239 17.13 88.56 -3.06
CA GLN A 239 17.60 87.50 -2.17
C GLN A 239 16.46 86.90 -1.33
N PHE A 240 15.54 87.74 -0.84
CA PHE A 240 14.37 87.31 -0.06
C PHE A 240 13.36 86.55 -0.91
N VAL A 241 13.10 87.00 -2.15
CA VAL A 241 12.25 86.26 -3.10
C VAL A 241 12.84 84.90 -3.42
N ARG A 242 14.16 84.82 -3.63
CA ARG A 242 14.85 83.53 -3.85
C ARG A 242 14.77 82.62 -2.62
N HIS A 243 14.93 83.19 -1.42
CA HIS A 243 14.78 82.47 -0.16
C HIS A 243 13.36 81.90 0.01
N SER A 244 12.32 82.72 -0.20
CA SER A 244 10.92 82.29 -0.12
C SER A 244 10.59 81.18 -1.12
N ARG A 245 11.15 81.22 -2.35
CA ARG A 245 10.99 80.14 -3.33
C ARG A 245 11.68 78.84 -2.90
N ALA A 246 12.87 78.93 -2.32
CA ALA A 246 13.56 77.77 -1.76
C ALA A 246 12.80 77.18 -0.56
N GLU A 247 12.25 78.02 0.32
CA GLU A 247 11.36 77.60 1.41
C GLU A 247 10.12 76.89 0.86
N ASP A 248 9.41 77.47 -0.11
CA ASP A 248 8.22 76.85 -0.70
C ASP A 248 8.54 75.49 -1.36
N ALA A 249 9.70 75.36 -2.02
CA ALA A 249 10.16 74.11 -2.61
C ALA A 249 10.44 73.04 -1.53
N THR A 250 11.12 73.39 -0.44
CA THR A 250 11.38 72.47 0.68
C THR A 250 10.09 72.08 1.42
N VAL A 251 9.16 73.02 1.62
CA VAL A 251 7.84 72.75 2.24
C VAL A 251 7.02 71.81 1.35
N LYS A 252 7.08 71.96 0.03
CA LYS A 252 6.43 71.04 -0.92
C LYS A 252 7.03 69.64 -0.82
N CYS A 253 8.36 69.52 -0.82
CA CYS A 253 9.05 68.24 -0.62
C CYS A 253 8.68 67.57 0.72
N LEU A 254 8.60 68.35 1.82
CA LEU A 254 8.13 67.84 3.11
C LEU A 254 6.67 67.35 3.07
N ARG A 255 5.80 68.01 2.31
CA ARG A 255 4.42 67.54 2.13
C ARG A 255 4.36 66.24 1.33
N ASP A 256 5.16 66.15 0.27
CA ASP A 256 5.22 64.96 -0.59
C ASP A 256 5.77 63.75 0.20
N THR A 257 6.82 63.94 1.00
CA THR A 257 7.36 62.89 1.90
C THR A 257 6.37 62.51 3.01
N VAL A 258 5.64 63.46 3.59
CA VAL A 258 4.56 63.16 4.55
C VAL A 258 3.44 62.35 3.90
N LEU A 259 3.06 62.67 2.66
CA LEU A 259 2.08 61.90 1.90
C LEU A 259 2.56 60.47 1.63
N GLN A 260 3.83 60.31 1.22
CA GLN A 260 4.45 59.00 1.06
C GLN A 260 4.46 58.20 2.38
N LEU A 261 4.83 58.83 3.49
CA LEU A 261 4.78 58.20 4.81
C LEU A 261 3.36 57.79 5.22
N THR A 262 2.35 58.60 4.92
CA THR A 262 0.95 58.21 5.17
C THR A 262 0.49 57.05 4.29
N ALA A 263 0.93 56.99 3.02
CA ALA A 263 0.64 55.88 2.12
C ALA A 263 1.29 54.58 2.61
N VAL A 264 2.58 54.62 3.01
CA VAL A 264 3.29 53.46 3.58
C VAL A 264 2.66 53.01 4.89
N ARG A 265 2.22 53.94 5.75
CA ARG A 265 1.47 53.59 6.98
C ARG A 265 0.14 52.91 6.67
N GLY A 266 -0.57 53.33 5.63
CA GLY A 266 -1.78 52.67 5.14
C GLY A 266 -1.49 51.23 4.71
N GLN A 267 -0.48 51.04 3.86
CA GLN A 267 -0.03 49.71 3.42
C GLN A 267 0.39 48.81 4.59
N LEU A 268 1.12 49.35 5.58
CA LEU A 268 1.49 48.61 6.78
C LEU A 268 0.27 48.14 7.58
N SER A 269 -0.75 48.99 7.71
CA SER A 269 -2.01 48.63 8.39
C SER A 269 -2.77 47.55 7.63
N GLU A 270 -2.81 47.61 6.30
CA GLU A 270 -3.43 46.57 5.46
C GLU A 270 -2.70 45.23 5.61
N VAL A 271 -1.36 45.25 5.52
CA VAL A 271 -0.53 44.05 5.74
C VAL A 271 -0.71 43.48 7.15
N GLN A 272 -0.88 44.32 8.18
CA GLN A 272 -1.19 43.86 9.54
C GLN A 272 -2.56 43.17 9.63
N LEU A 273 -3.59 43.72 8.99
CA LEU A 273 -4.91 43.09 8.93
C LEU A 273 -4.89 41.78 8.14
N GLU A 274 -4.13 41.72 7.04
CA GLU A 274 -3.92 40.50 6.27
C GLU A 274 -3.19 39.44 7.09
N ARG A 275 -2.11 39.81 7.80
CA ARG A 275 -1.40 38.93 8.72
C ARG A 275 -2.33 38.37 9.78
N ASP A 276 -3.16 39.21 10.41
CA ASP A 276 -4.06 38.77 11.47
C ASP A 276 -5.17 37.86 10.93
N ALA A 277 -5.68 38.14 9.72
CA ALA A 277 -6.63 37.27 9.03
C ALA A 277 -6.00 35.92 8.63
N LEU A 278 -4.76 35.92 8.15
CA LEU A 278 -4.01 34.71 7.83
C LEU A 278 -3.70 33.90 9.08
N GLN A 279 -3.33 34.54 10.19
CA GLN A 279 -3.10 33.89 11.47
C GLN A 279 -4.40 33.28 12.03
N GLY A 280 -5.54 33.97 11.86
CA GLY A 280 -6.86 33.42 12.19
C GLY A 280 -7.20 32.17 11.36
N ARG A 281 -6.92 32.19 10.05
CA ARG A 281 -7.09 31.01 9.18
C ARG A 281 -6.16 29.87 9.57
N TYR A 282 -4.89 30.17 9.85
CA TYR A 282 -3.89 29.19 10.29
C TYR A 282 -4.30 28.51 11.61
N ASN A 283 -4.77 29.27 12.59
CA ASN A 283 -5.23 28.70 13.85
C ASN A 283 -6.48 27.81 13.67
N LYS A 284 -7.37 28.19 12.75
CA LYS A 284 -8.55 27.37 12.41
C LYS A 284 -8.16 26.08 11.71
N THR A 285 -7.26 26.12 10.73
CA THR A 285 -6.77 24.92 10.06
C THR A 285 -5.99 24.03 11.03
N LEU A 286 -5.22 24.60 11.96
CA LEU A 286 -4.52 23.85 13.01
C LEU A 286 -5.51 23.11 13.93
N ALA A 287 -6.61 23.76 14.32
CA ALA A 287 -7.65 23.14 15.14
C ALA A 287 -8.34 21.98 14.39
N GLU A 288 -8.72 22.20 13.13
CA GLU A 288 -9.32 21.16 12.27
C GLU A 288 -8.35 19.98 12.05
N LEU A 289 -7.04 20.25 11.89
CA LEU A 289 -6.00 19.23 11.76
C LEU A 289 -5.82 18.44 13.06
N SER A 290 -5.92 19.09 14.22
CA SER A 290 -5.87 18.42 15.52
C SER A 290 -7.08 17.51 15.74
N GLU A 291 -8.28 17.93 15.34
CA GLU A 291 -9.50 17.12 15.42
C GLU A 291 -9.44 15.92 14.46
N ALA A 292 -8.99 16.14 13.21
CA ALA A 292 -8.79 15.07 12.23
C ALA A 292 -7.71 14.07 12.69
N LYS A 293 -6.64 14.53 13.36
CA LYS A 293 -5.60 13.67 13.93
C LYS A 293 -6.15 12.75 15.02
N VAL A 294 -6.99 13.28 15.92
CA VAL A 294 -7.66 12.49 16.97
C VAL A 294 -8.57 11.44 16.34
N GLN A 295 -9.42 11.82 15.37
CA GLN A 295 -10.30 10.87 14.67
C GLN A 295 -9.49 9.78 13.94
N ARG A 296 -8.34 10.11 13.35
CA ARG A 296 -7.47 9.14 12.70
C ARG A 296 -6.78 8.20 13.68
N GLU A 297 -6.38 8.68 14.85
CA GLU A 297 -5.82 7.86 15.92
C GLU A 297 -6.87 6.88 16.48
N GLU A 298 -8.13 7.30 16.61
CA GLU A 298 -9.26 6.41 16.94
C GLU A 298 -9.48 5.34 15.85
N LEU A 299 -9.46 5.71 14.56
CA LEU A 299 -9.56 4.74 13.46
C LEU A 299 -8.37 3.77 13.40
N ARG A 300 -7.15 4.22 13.71
CA ARG A 300 -5.99 3.34 13.80
C ARG A 300 -6.10 2.37 14.96
N HIS A 301 -6.57 2.83 16.12
CA HIS A 301 -6.80 1.96 17.27
C HIS A 301 -7.86 0.89 16.95
N THR A 302 -8.99 1.27 16.33
CA THR A 302 -10.02 0.30 15.93
C THR A 302 -9.54 -0.69 14.88
N LEU A 303 -8.78 -0.25 13.87
CA LEU A 303 -8.19 -1.15 12.87
C LEU A 303 -7.14 -2.09 13.47
N PHE A 304 -6.30 -1.61 14.39
CA PHE A 304 -5.34 -2.45 15.11
C PHE A 304 -6.06 -3.50 15.95
N GLN A 305 -7.12 -3.11 16.67
CA GLN A 305 -7.96 -4.01 17.46
C GLN A 305 -8.61 -5.08 16.57
N ASN A 306 -9.21 -4.69 15.44
CA ASN A 306 -9.82 -5.62 14.49
C ASN A 306 -8.79 -6.58 13.87
N LYS A 307 -7.56 -6.12 13.66
CA LYS A 307 -6.48 -6.98 13.17
C LYS A 307 -6.04 -7.97 14.23
N THR A 308 -5.83 -7.53 15.47
CA THR A 308 -5.49 -8.44 16.58
C THR A 308 -6.59 -9.48 16.82
N ASP A 309 -7.86 -9.09 16.71
CA ASP A 309 -8.99 -10.00 16.88
C ASP A 309 -9.03 -11.05 15.75
N ARG A 310 -8.79 -10.64 14.49
CA ARG A 310 -8.67 -11.56 13.35
C ARG A 310 -7.47 -12.50 13.44
N ASP A 311 -6.34 -11.99 13.92
CA ASP A 311 -5.13 -12.81 14.11
C ASP A 311 -5.36 -13.83 15.24
N GLN A 312 -6.06 -13.45 16.31
CA GLN A 312 -6.48 -14.38 17.37
C GLN A 312 -7.48 -15.44 16.88
N GLU A 313 -8.45 -15.07 16.03
CA GLU A 313 -9.41 -16.00 15.42
C GLU A 313 -8.69 -17.03 14.53
N LYS A 314 -7.74 -16.58 13.71
CA LYS A 314 -6.89 -17.47 12.90
C LYS A 314 -6.01 -18.38 13.76
N HIS A 315 -5.48 -17.89 14.87
CA HIS A 315 -4.73 -18.74 15.81
C HIS A 315 -5.63 -19.81 16.45
N ALA A 316 -6.84 -19.46 16.86
CA ALA A 316 -7.80 -20.44 17.38
C ALA A 316 -8.21 -21.48 16.32
N GLU A 317 -8.37 -21.07 15.06
CA GLU A 317 -8.62 -22.00 13.94
C GLU A 317 -7.43 -22.92 13.68
N MET A 318 -6.20 -22.38 13.73
CA MET A 318 -4.97 -23.15 13.61
C MET A 318 -4.83 -24.19 14.73
N ASP A 319 -5.16 -23.83 15.97
CA ASP A 319 -5.15 -24.76 17.10
C ASP A 319 -6.20 -25.87 16.93
N MET A 320 -7.42 -25.53 16.47
CA MET A 320 -8.45 -26.53 16.16
C MET A 320 -8.04 -27.46 15.02
N LEU A 321 -7.41 -26.93 13.97
CA LEU A 321 -6.88 -27.74 12.87
C LEU A 321 -5.73 -28.62 13.35
N GLN A 322 -4.86 -28.12 14.22
CA GLN A 322 -3.76 -28.89 14.79
C GLN A 322 -4.27 -30.02 15.68
N ASP A 323 -5.33 -29.81 16.45
CA ASP A 323 -5.96 -30.86 17.26
C ASP A 323 -6.73 -31.88 16.40
N LYS A 324 -7.34 -31.46 15.29
CA LYS A 324 -7.88 -32.39 14.29
C LYS A 324 -6.78 -33.23 13.66
N VAL A 325 -5.66 -32.63 13.28
CA VAL A 325 -4.49 -33.35 12.73
C VAL A 325 -3.95 -34.35 13.76
N LYS A 326 -3.79 -33.96 15.03
CA LYS A 326 -3.38 -34.90 16.10
C LYS A 326 -4.36 -36.05 16.28
N THR A 327 -5.67 -35.78 16.19
CA THR A 327 -6.71 -36.79 16.33
C THR A 327 -6.70 -37.77 15.16
N LEU A 328 -6.55 -37.26 13.93
CA LEU A 328 -6.40 -38.08 12.72
C LEU A 328 -5.11 -38.90 12.74
N ALA A 329 -3.99 -38.32 13.21
CA ALA A 329 -2.72 -39.05 13.37
C ALA A 329 -2.87 -40.21 14.38
N LYS A 330 -3.54 -39.98 15.51
CA LYS A 330 -3.86 -41.06 16.47
C LYS A 330 -4.75 -42.14 15.86
N ALA A 331 -5.75 -41.76 15.06
CA ALA A 331 -6.62 -42.71 14.38
C ALA A 331 -5.85 -43.54 13.33
N LEU A 332 -4.92 -42.93 12.59
CA LEU A 332 -4.04 -43.63 11.65
C LEU A 332 -3.12 -44.62 12.38
N LEU A 333 -2.55 -44.23 13.52
CA LEU A 333 -1.68 -45.10 14.32
C LEU A 333 -2.45 -46.33 14.83
N ILE A 334 -3.68 -46.14 15.32
CA ILE A 334 -4.57 -47.26 15.70
C ILE A 334 -4.86 -48.16 14.49
N LYS A 335 -5.06 -47.59 13.29
CA LYS A 335 -5.29 -48.39 12.07
C LYS A 335 -4.06 -49.16 11.63
N GLU A 336 -2.85 -48.60 11.78
CA GLU A 336 -1.60 -49.32 11.55
C GLU A 336 -1.42 -50.49 12.52
N GLU A 337 -1.77 -50.32 13.80
CA GLU A 337 -1.76 -51.42 14.78
C GLU A 337 -2.77 -52.52 14.43
N GLU A 338 -3.98 -52.16 14.03
CA GLU A 338 -4.99 -53.11 13.54
C GLU A 338 -4.53 -53.86 12.29
N MET A 339 -3.82 -53.19 11.37
CA MET A 339 -3.27 -53.83 10.17
C MET A 339 -2.14 -54.81 10.53
N LYS A 340 -1.23 -54.41 11.42
CA LYS A 340 -0.16 -55.29 11.90
C LYS A 340 -0.70 -56.54 12.59
N GLU A 341 -1.77 -56.42 13.38
CA GLU A 341 -2.37 -57.62 14.00
C GLU A 341 -3.06 -58.52 12.96
N LYS A 342 -3.70 -57.94 11.93
CA LYS A 342 -4.24 -58.71 10.80
C LYS A 342 -3.14 -59.41 10.01
N GLU A 343 -2.02 -58.75 9.75
CA GLU A 343 -0.84 -59.35 9.12
C GLU A 343 -0.33 -60.53 9.95
N ARG A 344 -0.18 -60.35 11.27
CA ARG A 344 0.24 -61.42 12.19
C ARG A 344 -0.72 -62.62 12.17
N LEU A 345 -2.03 -62.37 12.10
CA LEU A 345 -3.05 -63.41 11.96
C LEU A 345 -2.99 -64.12 10.60
N MET A 346 -2.74 -63.39 9.51
CA MET A 346 -2.52 -63.98 8.18
C MET A 346 -1.28 -64.88 8.19
N GLU A 347 -0.15 -64.40 8.71
CA GLU A 347 1.06 -65.22 8.85
C GLU A 347 0.84 -66.47 9.72
N GLN A 348 -0.01 -66.38 10.75
CA GLN A 348 -0.38 -67.53 11.56
C GLN A 348 -1.22 -68.55 10.76
N LYS A 349 -2.17 -68.06 9.96
CA LYS A 349 -2.97 -68.90 9.06
C LYS A 349 -2.13 -69.54 7.96
N ASP A 350 -1.19 -68.81 7.38
CA ASP A 350 -0.27 -69.33 6.36
C ASP A 350 0.63 -70.42 6.95
N ARG A 351 1.14 -70.24 8.18
CA ARG A 351 1.88 -71.29 8.90
C ARG A 351 1.02 -72.53 9.16
N MET A 352 -0.25 -72.34 9.52
CA MET A 352 -1.18 -73.45 9.74
C MET A 352 -1.52 -74.18 8.44
N MET A 353 -1.77 -73.44 7.34
CA MET A 353 -1.98 -74.03 6.02
C MET A 353 -0.76 -74.80 5.57
N TRP A 354 0.44 -74.24 5.72
CA TRP A 354 1.69 -74.93 5.38
C TRP A 354 1.88 -76.23 6.17
N SER A 355 1.51 -76.25 7.46
CA SER A 355 1.52 -77.48 8.28
C SER A 355 0.50 -78.51 7.77
N LEU A 356 -0.71 -78.07 7.41
CA LEU A 356 -1.76 -78.94 6.85
C LEU A 356 -1.37 -79.47 5.46
N GLU A 357 -0.73 -78.65 4.63
CA GLU A 357 -0.19 -79.04 3.33
C GLU A 357 0.93 -80.08 3.49
N GLN A 358 1.84 -79.90 4.46
CA GLN A 358 2.82 -80.92 4.80
C GLN A 358 2.16 -82.22 5.28
N GLU A 359 1.15 -82.15 6.14
CA GLU A 359 0.41 -83.32 6.60
C GLU A 359 -0.31 -84.03 5.45
N LEU A 360 -0.93 -83.30 4.52
CA LEU A 360 -1.56 -83.85 3.33
C LEU A 360 -0.54 -84.49 2.40
N SER A 361 0.61 -83.85 2.17
CA SER A 361 1.71 -84.41 1.40
C SER A 361 2.23 -85.71 2.02
N SER A 362 2.40 -85.76 3.35
CA SER A 362 2.82 -86.98 4.05
C SER A 362 1.79 -88.11 3.95
N LYS A 363 0.49 -87.79 3.98
CA LYS A 363 -0.60 -88.76 3.80
C LYS A 363 -0.68 -89.25 2.35
N GLN A 364 -0.36 -88.39 1.38
CA GLN A 364 -0.32 -88.72 -0.04
C GLN A 364 0.86 -89.67 -0.38
N ASP A 365 2.02 -89.48 0.27
CA ASP A 365 3.14 -90.40 0.18
C ASP A 365 2.81 -91.79 0.76
N ILE A 366 2.05 -91.84 1.87
CA ILE A 366 1.59 -93.11 2.48
C ILE A 366 0.58 -93.83 1.56
N THR A 367 -0.30 -93.10 0.87
CA THR A 367 -1.22 -93.70 -0.10
C THR A 367 -0.49 -94.20 -1.35
N ASP A 368 0.53 -93.50 -1.82
CA ASP A 368 1.34 -93.91 -2.96
C ASP A 368 2.22 -95.13 -2.64
N HIS A 369 2.67 -95.28 -1.39
CA HIS A 369 3.36 -96.49 -0.92
C HIS A 369 2.40 -97.68 -0.83
N ARG A 370 1.16 -97.48 -0.37
CA ARG A 370 0.12 -98.52 -0.35
C ARG A 370 -0.31 -98.96 -1.76
N ILE A 371 -0.37 -98.05 -2.73
CA ILE A 371 -0.69 -98.36 -4.13
C ILE A 371 0.49 -99.07 -4.82
N ARG A 372 1.73 -98.75 -4.45
CA ARG A 372 2.94 -99.44 -4.93
C ARG A 372 3.07 -100.85 -4.36
N ASP A 373 2.75 -101.05 -3.08
CA ASP A 373 2.75 -102.37 -2.43
C ASP A 373 1.61 -103.28 -2.93
N ALA A 374 0.45 -102.70 -3.26
CA ALA A 374 -0.67 -103.44 -3.87
C ALA A 374 -0.44 -103.83 -5.35
N SER A 375 0.58 -103.26 -6.02
CA SER A 375 0.90 -103.53 -7.43
C SER A 375 1.97 -104.61 -7.64
N HIS A 376 2.66 -105.05 -6.56
CA HIS A 376 3.74 -106.04 -6.63
C HIS A 376 3.38 -107.45 -6.10
N LEU A 377 2.17 -107.66 -5.56
CA LEU A 377 1.70 -108.99 -5.18
C LEU A 377 0.44 -109.38 -5.98
N SER A 378 0.54 -110.50 -6.71
CA SER A 378 -0.53 -111.33 -7.28
C SER A 378 -1.07 -111.07 -8.70
N HIS A 379 -0.19 -111.25 -9.68
CA HIS A 379 -0.55 -112.11 -10.81
C HIS A 379 -0.38 -113.58 -10.39
N SER A 380 -1.45 -114.25 -9.95
CA SER A 380 -1.61 -115.71 -10.09
C SER A 380 -3.02 -116.15 -9.65
N GLU A 381 -3.67 -116.85 -10.58
CA GLU A 381 -4.62 -117.94 -10.34
C GLU A 381 -6.11 -117.67 -10.08
N LEU A 382 -6.90 -118.15 -11.05
CA LEU A 382 -8.22 -118.81 -10.97
C LEU A 382 -9.52 -117.97 -11.05
N ARG A 383 -9.96 -117.83 -12.32
CA ARG A 383 -11.32 -118.06 -12.87
C ARG A 383 -12.13 -119.18 -12.14
N PRO A 384 -13.41 -119.47 -12.51
CA PRO A 384 -14.56 -118.64 -12.92
C PRO A 384 -15.94 -119.16 -12.39
N LYS A 385 -17.02 -118.35 -12.41
CA LYS A 385 -18.33 -118.62 -13.06
C LYS A 385 -19.49 -117.79 -12.46
N ARG A 386 -20.19 -117.12 -13.38
CA ARG A 386 -21.66 -116.96 -13.55
C ARG A 386 -22.55 -116.93 -12.29
N ILE A 387 -23.48 -115.97 -12.24
CA ILE A 387 -24.94 -116.12 -12.49
C ILE A 387 -25.67 -114.81 -12.14
N ALA A 388 -26.49 -114.34 -13.09
CA ALA A 388 -27.80 -113.66 -13.02
C ALA A 388 -28.13 -112.54 -11.99
N SER A 389 -28.74 -111.46 -12.54
CA SER A 389 -29.98 -110.73 -12.13
C SER A 389 -30.32 -110.52 -10.64
N PRO A 390 -30.90 -109.36 -10.23
CA PRO A 390 -32.13 -108.82 -10.85
C PRO A 390 -32.19 -107.26 -10.91
N VAL A 391 -32.77 -106.62 -11.92
CA VAL A 391 -34.18 -106.18 -12.05
C VAL A 391 -34.98 -106.13 -10.73
N VAL A 392 -35.16 -104.95 -10.13
CA VAL A 392 -36.41 -104.38 -9.54
C VAL A 392 -36.09 -102.89 -9.30
N ARG A 393 -36.52 -101.89 -10.08
CA ARG A 393 -37.86 -101.39 -10.46
C ARG A 393 -38.62 -100.61 -9.38
N PHE A 394 -39.26 -99.56 -9.89
CA PHE A 394 -40.34 -98.70 -9.38
C PHE A 394 -39.89 -97.54 -8.48
N ASN A 395 -39.77 -96.32 -9.01
CA ASN A 395 -40.74 -95.41 -9.65
C ASN A 395 -41.58 -94.62 -8.65
N ASP A 396 -41.49 -93.32 -8.90
CA ASP A 396 -42.57 -92.35 -9.02
C ASP A 396 -43.35 -91.91 -7.79
N THR A 397 -43.64 -90.63 -7.92
CA THR A 397 -44.90 -89.99 -7.56
C THR A 397 -45.04 -89.54 -6.11
N THR A 398 -44.70 -88.25 -5.98
CA THR A 398 -45.66 -87.19 -5.64
C THR A 398 -46.05 -86.97 -4.19
N LEU A 399 -46.19 -85.66 -3.93
CA LEU A 399 -47.14 -85.02 -3.03
C LEU A 399 -46.72 -84.92 -1.56
N ASN A 400 -46.16 -83.75 -1.24
CA ASN A 400 -46.92 -82.70 -0.56
C ASN A 400 -48.31 -83.15 -0.04
N ASN A 401 -48.45 -83.44 1.26
CA ASN A 401 -49.39 -82.74 2.14
C ASN A 401 -49.53 -83.40 3.53
N SER A 402 -49.86 -82.51 4.47
CA SER A 402 -50.63 -82.71 5.70
C SER A 402 -50.00 -83.46 6.89
N TYR A 403 -49.67 -82.65 7.90
CA TYR A 403 -50.17 -82.74 9.27
C TYR A 403 -51.06 -83.94 9.64
N GLY A 404 -50.70 -84.57 10.76
CA GLY A 404 -51.66 -84.77 11.83
C GLY A 404 -51.78 -86.19 12.39
N THR A 405 -51.63 -86.25 13.71
CA THR A 405 -52.55 -86.90 14.67
C THR A 405 -51.99 -88.09 15.44
N LEU A 406 -52.20 -87.96 16.76
CA LEU A 406 -52.04 -88.90 17.86
C LEU A 406 -52.53 -90.33 17.56
N GLY A 407 -51.93 -91.31 18.24
CA GLY A 407 -52.48 -92.65 18.33
C GLY A 407 -51.81 -93.51 19.38
N MET A 408 -52.53 -93.72 20.48
CA MET A 408 -52.18 -94.47 21.68
C MET A 408 -52.10 -95.99 21.48
N GLU A 409 -51.34 -96.62 22.39
CA GLU A 409 -51.63 -97.89 23.08
C GLU A 409 -51.46 -99.26 22.37
N LYS A 410 -50.72 -100.12 23.10
CA LYS A 410 -50.95 -101.56 23.40
C LYS A 410 -50.80 -102.52 22.19
N GLU A 411 -50.25 -103.73 22.28
CA GLU A 411 -49.85 -104.64 23.36
C GLU A 411 -49.23 -105.91 22.69
N ARG A 412 -48.55 -106.75 23.49
CA ARG A 412 -48.09 -108.15 23.24
C ARG A 412 -46.75 -108.29 22.48
N ASN A 413 -45.74 -109.03 22.94
CA ASN A 413 -45.56 -109.92 24.08
C ASN A 413 -44.02 -110.16 24.28
N PRO A 414 -43.57 -110.84 25.36
CA PRO A 414 -42.37 -110.53 26.14
C PRO A 414 -41.08 -111.26 25.69
N LEU A 415 -39.96 -110.83 26.28
CA LEU A 415 -38.54 -111.24 26.12
C LEU A 415 -37.70 -110.29 25.25
N ASN A 416 -37.23 -109.19 25.85
CA ASN A 416 -35.88 -108.60 25.67
C ASN A 416 -35.76 -107.18 26.28
N HIS A 417 -36.02 -107.04 27.59
CA HIS A 417 -36.04 -105.72 28.25
C HIS A 417 -34.69 -105.21 28.82
N SER A 418 -33.57 -105.91 28.59
CA SER A 418 -32.23 -105.36 28.86
C SER A 418 -31.54 -104.86 27.59
N GLU A 419 -31.53 -105.63 26.49
CA GLU A 419 -30.88 -105.24 25.22
C GLU A 419 -31.60 -104.08 24.51
N GLN A 420 -32.93 -104.11 24.39
CA GLN A 420 -33.64 -103.00 23.71
C GLN A 420 -33.58 -101.67 24.48
N ARG A 421 -33.43 -101.69 25.82
CA ARG A 421 -33.22 -100.45 26.59
C ARG A 421 -31.79 -99.94 26.42
N ILE A 422 -30.80 -100.82 26.30
CA ILE A 422 -29.42 -100.43 26.03
C ILE A 422 -29.33 -99.86 24.61
N ASP A 423 -29.89 -100.52 23.60
CA ASP A 423 -29.89 -100.04 22.22
C ASP A 423 -30.64 -98.70 22.06
N LEU A 424 -31.79 -98.53 22.74
CA LEU A 424 -32.50 -97.25 22.75
C LEU A 424 -31.74 -96.16 23.51
N VAL A 425 -31.00 -96.48 24.58
CA VAL A 425 -30.17 -95.50 25.31
C VAL A 425 -28.93 -95.14 24.49
N GLU A 426 -28.31 -96.10 23.82
CA GLU A 426 -27.18 -95.91 22.90
C GLU A 426 -27.60 -95.07 21.69
N GLN A 427 -28.77 -95.36 21.12
CA GLN A 427 -29.34 -94.60 20.01
C GLN A 427 -29.74 -93.18 20.44
N ASN A 428 -30.32 -93.00 21.62
CA ASN A 428 -30.58 -91.67 22.18
C ASN A 428 -29.30 -90.91 22.49
N LYS A 429 -28.23 -91.58 22.92
CA LYS A 429 -26.92 -90.97 23.15
C LYS A 429 -26.31 -90.49 21.83
N ARG A 430 -26.32 -91.31 20.78
CA ARG A 430 -25.86 -90.93 19.43
C ARG A 430 -26.68 -89.78 18.84
N LEU A 431 -28.02 -89.83 18.95
CA LEU A 431 -28.89 -88.74 18.49
C LEU A 431 -28.65 -87.44 19.26
N LYS A 432 -28.33 -87.53 20.55
CA LYS A 432 -28.00 -86.37 21.38
C LYS A 432 -26.62 -85.80 21.05
N GLU A 433 -25.64 -86.64 20.74
CA GLU A 433 -24.33 -86.23 20.24
C GLU A 433 -24.43 -85.59 18.85
N GLU A 434 -25.25 -86.14 17.94
CA GLU A 434 -25.54 -85.54 16.63
C GLU A 434 -26.31 -84.21 16.73
N LEU A 435 -27.24 -84.09 17.68
CA LEU A 435 -27.94 -82.84 17.97
C LEU A 435 -26.98 -81.79 18.53
N LEU A 436 -26.08 -82.17 19.44
CA LEU A 436 -25.08 -81.26 20.00
C LEU A 436 -24.11 -80.76 18.91
N GLN A 437 -23.66 -81.63 18.01
CA GLN A 437 -22.82 -81.24 16.87
C GLN A 437 -23.57 -80.31 15.91
N LYS A 438 -24.85 -80.56 15.64
CA LYS A 438 -25.68 -79.67 14.81
C LYS A 438 -25.93 -78.32 15.50
N GLU A 439 -26.13 -78.30 16.81
CA GLU A 439 -26.23 -77.06 17.58
C GLU A 439 -24.93 -76.25 17.56
N GLU A 440 -23.78 -76.93 17.66
CA GLU A 440 -22.46 -76.30 17.56
C GLU A 440 -22.23 -75.67 16.18
N ILE A 441 -22.55 -76.40 15.10
CA ILE A 441 -22.51 -75.87 13.73
C ILE A 441 -23.48 -74.69 13.55
N ILE A 442 -24.67 -74.72 14.15
CA ILE A 442 -25.63 -73.61 14.07
C ILE A 442 -25.11 -72.37 14.81
N VAL A 443 -24.42 -72.55 15.94
CA VAL A 443 -23.78 -71.44 16.67
C VAL A 443 -22.65 -70.84 15.85
N GLU A 444 -21.86 -71.67 15.17
CA GLU A 444 -20.77 -71.24 14.28
C GLU A 444 -21.31 -70.48 13.06
N ILE A 445 -22.34 -71.01 12.39
CA ILE A 445 -23.02 -70.33 11.28
C ILE A 445 -23.64 -68.99 11.72
N LYS A 446 -24.17 -68.89 12.94
CA LYS A 446 -24.69 -67.62 13.48
C LYS A 446 -23.57 -66.63 13.75
N ALA A 447 -22.44 -67.08 14.29
CA ALA A 447 -21.26 -66.24 14.51
C ALA A 447 -20.71 -65.71 13.17
N ASP A 448 -20.66 -66.57 12.15
CA ASP A 448 -20.24 -66.18 10.80
C ASP A 448 -21.25 -65.22 10.15
N ALA A 449 -22.55 -65.44 10.32
CA ALA A 449 -23.59 -64.54 9.83
C ALA A 449 -23.52 -63.14 10.49
N ASP A 450 -23.25 -63.08 11.80
CA ASP A 450 -23.06 -61.83 12.53
C ASP A 450 -21.75 -61.12 12.11
N ALA A 451 -20.68 -61.87 11.86
CA ALA A 451 -19.43 -61.34 11.32
C ALA A 451 -19.62 -60.75 9.91
N LEU A 452 -20.32 -61.45 9.03
CA LEU A 452 -20.67 -60.96 7.68
C LEU A 452 -21.56 -59.73 7.75
N LYS A 453 -22.50 -59.66 8.69
CA LYS A 453 -23.37 -58.48 8.90
C LYS A 453 -22.57 -57.26 9.35
N LYS A 454 -21.53 -57.46 10.17
CA LYS A 454 -20.61 -56.39 10.55
C LYS A 454 -19.80 -55.90 9.35
N VAL A 455 -19.25 -56.82 8.54
CA VAL A 455 -18.52 -56.47 7.30
C VAL A 455 -19.42 -55.73 6.32
N LEU A 456 -20.69 -56.13 6.18
CA LEU A 456 -21.66 -55.46 5.32
C LEU A 456 -21.94 -54.03 5.78
N ASN A 457 -22.06 -53.80 7.09
CA ASN A 457 -22.24 -52.45 7.64
C ASN A 457 -20.99 -51.59 7.44
N ASP A 458 -19.79 -52.14 7.66
CA ASP A 458 -18.52 -51.44 7.44
C ASP A 458 -18.36 -51.06 5.95
N LEU A 459 -18.77 -51.95 5.02
CA LEU A 459 -18.78 -51.66 3.59
C LEU A 459 -19.83 -50.59 3.24
N GLN A 460 -21.02 -50.64 3.84
CA GLN A 460 -22.05 -49.63 3.63
C GLN A 460 -21.60 -48.25 4.12
N GLU A 461 -20.89 -48.18 5.25
CA GLU A 461 -20.31 -46.95 5.76
C GLU A 461 -19.24 -46.39 4.83
N LYS A 462 -18.33 -47.24 4.33
CA LYS A 462 -17.33 -46.84 3.33
C LYS A 462 -17.94 -46.36 2.02
N VAL A 463 -19.03 -47.00 1.57
CA VAL A 463 -19.77 -46.57 0.37
C VAL A 463 -20.41 -45.19 0.60
N ASN A 464 -20.99 -44.95 1.78
CA ASN A 464 -21.55 -43.65 2.12
C ASN A 464 -20.47 -42.56 2.23
N GLU A 465 -19.30 -42.90 2.76
CA GLU A 465 -18.17 -41.98 2.86
C GLU A 465 -17.57 -41.65 1.49
N ALA A 466 -17.42 -42.65 0.60
CA ALA A 466 -17.05 -42.45 -0.79
C ALA A 466 -18.08 -41.58 -1.53
N LYS A 467 -19.38 -41.75 -1.24
CA LYS A 467 -20.44 -40.93 -1.82
C LYS A 467 -20.36 -39.47 -1.35
N ARG A 468 -20.13 -39.23 -0.06
CA ARG A 468 -19.88 -37.87 0.47
C ARG A 468 -18.64 -37.23 -0.14
N HIS A 469 -17.58 -38.01 -0.35
CA HIS A 469 -16.40 -37.51 -1.03
C HIS A 469 -16.68 -37.16 -2.50
N SER A 470 -17.48 -37.97 -3.20
CA SER A 470 -17.92 -37.67 -4.58
C SER A 470 -18.76 -36.40 -4.65
N ASP A 471 -19.70 -36.22 -3.71
CA ASP A 471 -20.56 -35.04 -3.67
C ASP A 471 -19.73 -33.77 -3.37
N ASN A 472 -18.78 -33.84 -2.44
CA ASN A 472 -17.84 -32.74 -2.17
C ASN A 472 -16.95 -32.40 -3.37
N MET A 473 -16.49 -33.40 -4.14
CA MET A 473 -15.71 -33.15 -5.35
C MET A 473 -16.56 -32.46 -6.42
N SER A 474 -17.83 -32.83 -6.55
CA SER A 474 -18.76 -32.17 -7.48
C SER A 474 -19.03 -30.71 -7.07
N GLU A 475 -19.17 -30.42 -5.78
CA GLU A 475 -19.27 -29.04 -5.29
C GLU A 475 -18.00 -28.22 -5.56
N GLN A 476 -16.82 -28.82 -5.38
CA GLN A 476 -15.55 -28.18 -5.72
C GLN A 476 -15.40 -27.92 -7.22
N GLU A 477 -15.85 -28.85 -8.08
CA GLU A 477 -15.89 -28.66 -9.53
C GLU A 477 -16.84 -27.52 -9.94
N ASN A 478 -17.99 -27.39 -9.28
CA ASN A 478 -18.92 -26.29 -9.54
C ASN A 478 -18.32 -24.93 -9.13
N VAL A 479 -17.67 -24.86 -7.97
CA VAL A 479 -16.98 -23.64 -7.51
C VAL A 479 -15.82 -23.28 -8.44
N ALA A 480 -15.04 -24.27 -8.91
CA ALA A 480 -14.00 -24.06 -9.91
C ALA A 480 -14.59 -23.55 -11.26
N GLY A 481 -15.76 -24.05 -11.65
CA GLY A 481 -16.52 -23.57 -12.82
C GLY A 481 -16.95 -22.11 -12.67
N GLU A 482 -17.44 -21.70 -11.50
CA GLU A 482 -17.80 -20.30 -11.22
C GLU A 482 -16.58 -19.37 -11.28
N TYR A 483 -15.44 -19.79 -10.72
CA TYR A 483 -14.19 -19.04 -10.83
C TYR A 483 -13.70 -18.94 -12.28
N LYS A 484 -13.85 -20.00 -13.08
CA LYS A 484 -13.51 -19.98 -14.51
C LYS A 484 -14.36 -18.94 -15.27
N ILE A 485 -15.68 -18.93 -15.04
CA ILE A 485 -16.58 -17.94 -15.65
C ILE A 485 -16.24 -16.52 -15.18
N GLN A 486 -15.85 -16.34 -13.91
CA GLN A 486 -15.44 -15.04 -13.39
C GLN A 486 -14.13 -14.55 -14.02
N ILE A 487 -13.16 -15.45 -14.25
CA ILE A 487 -11.92 -15.16 -14.96
C ILE A 487 -12.22 -14.78 -16.42
N GLU A 488 -13.10 -15.49 -17.11
CA GLU A 488 -13.52 -15.18 -18.48
C GLU A 488 -14.16 -13.79 -18.59
N ARG A 489 -15.06 -13.43 -17.66
CA ARG A 489 -15.63 -12.07 -17.61
C ARG A 489 -14.57 -11.00 -17.36
N ASN A 490 -13.62 -11.25 -16.46
CA ASN A 490 -12.53 -10.32 -16.19
C ASN A 490 -11.63 -10.15 -17.42
N LEU A 491 -11.33 -11.22 -18.16
CA LEU A 491 -10.59 -11.17 -19.42
C LEU A 491 -11.33 -10.34 -20.49
N GLU A 492 -12.66 -10.46 -20.59
CA GLU A 492 -13.46 -9.62 -21.48
C GLU A 492 -13.47 -8.13 -21.06
N THR A 493 -13.40 -7.82 -19.77
CA THR A 493 -13.25 -6.43 -19.31
C THR A 493 -11.86 -5.88 -19.61
N ILE A 494 -10.81 -6.68 -19.46
CA ILE A 494 -9.43 -6.30 -19.80
C ILE A 494 -9.33 -5.98 -21.29
N LYS A 495 -9.85 -6.85 -22.17
CA LYS A 495 -9.89 -6.61 -23.63
C LYS A 495 -10.62 -5.31 -24.00
N ARG A 496 -11.67 -4.95 -23.24
CA ARG A 496 -12.38 -3.67 -23.46
C ARG A 496 -11.51 -2.48 -23.09
N TYR A 497 -10.78 -2.55 -21.98
CA TYR A 497 -9.85 -1.50 -21.58
C TYR A 497 -8.63 -1.40 -22.51
N GLU A 498 -8.10 -2.51 -23.00
CA GLU A 498 -7.02 -2.52 -24.01
C GLU A 498 -7.46 -1.78 -25.29
N ASN A 499 -8.66 -2.07 -25.78
CA ASN A 499 -9.22 -1.37 -26.95
C ASN A 499 -9.50 0.12 -26.69
N GLU A 500 -9.82 0.51 -25.45
CA GLU A 500 -10.04 1.91 -25.07
C GLU A 500 -8.70 2.67 -24.98
N ILE A 501 -7.66 2.03 -24.43
CA ILE A 501 -6.29 2.55 -24.41
C ILE A 501 -5.79 2.77 -25.84
N GLU A 502 -5.97 1.80 -26.74
CA GLU A 502 -5.52 1.93 -28.14
C GLU A 502 -6.20 3.10 -28.86
N LYS A 503 -7.50 3.34 -28.60
CA LYS A 503 -8.20 4.53 -29.14
C LYS A 503 -7.65 5.83 -28.58
N LEU A 504 -7.38 5.90 -27.27
CA LEU A 504 -6.79 7.07 -26.64
C LEU A 504 -5.38 7.36 -27.15
N GLU A 505 -4.58 6.32 -27.43
CA GLU A 505 -3.26 6.46 -28.06
C GLU A 505 -3.35 7.04 -29.47
N GLN A 506 -4.30 6.57 -30.28
CA GLN A 506 -4.55 7.12 -31.61
C GLN A 506 -5.01 8.60 -31.55
N GLU A 507 -5.89 8.95 -30.60
CA GLU A 507 -6.32 10.34 -30.38
C GLU A 507 -5.16 11.24 -29.93
N LEU A 508 -4.30 10.76 -29.03
CA LEU A 508 -3.08 11.46 -28.61
C LEU A 508 -2.13 11.68 -29.78
N GLU A 509 -1.97 10.71 -30.69
CA GLU A 509 -1.11 10.87 -31.85
C GLU A 509 -1.65 11.94 -32.82
N VAL A 510 -2.97 12.01 -33.02
CA VAL A 510 -3.60 13.07 -33.82
C VAL A 510 -3.40 14.44 -33.17
N LEU A 511 -3.60 14.56 -31.86
CA LEU A 511 -3.38 15.81 -31.12
C LEU A 511 -1.91 16.23 -31.17
N MET A 512 -0.96 15.30 -31.06
CA MET A 512 0.46 15.59 -31.24
C MET A 512 0.79 16.11 -32.63
N LYS A 513 0.17 15.56 -33.69
CA LYS A 513 0.35 16.05 -35.07
C LYS A 513 -0.21 17.47 -35.21
N GLN A 514 -1.37 17.76 -34.63
CA GLN A 514 -1.95 19.11 -34.63
C GLN A 514 -1.06 20.10 -33.87
N TYR A 515 -0.56 19.71 -32.68
CA TYR A 515 0.36 20.55 -31.91
C TYR A 515 1.63 20.91 -32.69
N LYS A 516 2.22 19.95 -33.43
CA LYS A 516 3.38 20.21 -34.29
C LYS A 516 3.08 21.24 -35.38
N VAL A 517 1.90 21.19 -35.98
CA VAL A 517 1.48 22.16 -37.00
C VAL A 517 1.29 23.54 -36.38
N SER A 518 0.54 23.67 -35.28
CA SER A 518 0.35 24.96 -34.60
C SER A 518 1.67 25.55 -34.07
N ASN A 519 2.60 24.72 -33.60
CA ASN A 519 3.90 25.21 -33.15
C ASN A 519 4.74 25.74 -34.32
N LYS A 520 4.63 25.13 -35.51
CA LYS A 520 5.24 25.64 -36.74
C LYS A 520 4.63 26.98 -37.16
N GLU A 521 3.30 27.09 -37.12
CA GLU A 521 2.60 28.36 -37.40
C GLU A 521 3.02 29.45 -36.41
N LYS A 522 3.16 29.12 -35.11
CA LYS A 522 3.66 30.04 -34.08
C LYS A 522 5.07 30.53 -34.41
N THR A 523 5.97 29.66 -34.85
CA THR A 523 7.33 30.07 -35.25
C THR A 523 7.30 30.95 -36.50
N ASP A 524 6.43 30.67 -37.46
CA ASP A 524 6.28 31.48 -38.67
C ASP A 524 5.75 32.88 -38.34
N TYR A 525 4.74 32.98 -37.46
CA TYR A 525 4.24 34.27 -36.98
C TYR A 525 5.29 35.04 -36.18
N LYS A 526 6.11 34.36 -35.38
CA LYS A 526 7.22 35.00 -34.66
C LYS A 526 8.23 35.62 -35.63
N HIS A 527 8.63 34.89 -36.66
CA HIS A 527 9.52 35.42 -37.70
C HIS A 527 8.91 36.63 -38.45
N GLU A 528 7.60 36.64 -38.66
CA GLU A 528 6.94 37.79 -39.27
C GLU A 528 6.86 39.00 -38.33
N ILE A 529 6.64 38.79 -37.03
CA ILE A 529 6.71 39.84 -36.01
C ILE A 529 8.13 40.43 -35.94
N ASP A 530 9.16 39.59 -35.96
CA ASP A 530 10.55 40.05 -35.93
C ASP A 530 10.87 40.92 -37.15
N ARG A 531 10.42 40.53 -38.35
CA ARG A 531 10.56 41.36 -39.57
C ARG A 531 9.80 42.69 -39.49
N LEU A 532 8.59 42.68 -38.94
CA LEU A 532 7.81 43.91 -38.78
C LEU A 532 8.47 44.84 -37.76
N THR A 533 9.04 44.29 -36.70
CA THR A 533 9.79 45.04 -35.68
C THR A 533 11.03 45.69 -36.29
N GLU A 534 11.77 44.95 -37.14
CA GLU A 534 12.92 45.48 -37.87
C GLU A 534 12.53 46.66 -38.79
N LYS A 535 11.41 46.54 -39.52
CA LYS A 535 10.87 47.65 -40.33
C LYS A 535 10.42 48.86 -39.50
N ILE A 536 9.81 48.63 -38.33
CA ILE A 536 9.43 49.71 -37.42
C ILE A 536 10.67 50.46 -36.95
N ASN A 537 11.72 49.73 -36.53
CA ASN A 537 12.98 50.33 -36.12
C ASN A 537 13.60 51.15 -37.26
N GLU A 538 13.59 50.63 -38.49
CA GLU A 538 14.10 51.34 -39.67
C GLU A 538 13.34 52.66 -39.92
N ILE A 539 12.00 52.63 -39.86
CA ILE A 539 11.16 53.84 -39.96
C ILE A 539 11.46 54.82 -38.81
N GLN A 540 11.69 54.32 -37.60
CA GLN A 540 11.96 55.14 -36.42
C GLN A 540 13.32 55.85 -36.51
N THR A 541 14.34 55.19 -37.06
CA THR A 541 15.60 55.84 -37.45
C THR A 541 15.40 56.90 -38.51
N GLN A 542 14.60 56.63 -39.55
CA GLN A 542 14.29 57.63 -40.59
C GLN A 542 13.58 58.86 -40.01
N CYS A 543 12.59 58.67 -39.13
CA CYS A 543 11.93 59.77 -38.43
C CYS A 543 12.92 60.61 -37.60
N SER A 544 13.83 59.96 -36.89
CA SER A 544 14.87 60.65 -36.10
C SER A 544 15.82 61.48 -36.98
N GLU A 545 16.19 60.97 -38.15
CA GLU A 545 16.98 61.70 -39.14
C GLU A 545 16.23 62.91 -39.71
N TYR A 546 14.93 62.78 -39.97
CA TYR A 546 14.10 63.88 -40.43
C TYR A 546 13.92 64.95 -39.34
N ASP A 547 13.74 64.56 -38.08
CA ASP A 547 13.68 65.51 -36.96
C ASP A 547 14.99 66.26 -36.78
N ALA A 548 16.13 65.58 -36.90
CA ALA A 548 17.45 66.22 -36.89
C ALA A 548 17.58 67.26 -38.02
N LYS A 549 17.15 66.93 -39.25
CA LYS A 549 17.12 67.88 -40.37
C LYS A 549 16.17 69.06 -40.11
N ASN A 550 14.99 68.81 -39.54
CA ASN A 550 14.03 69.87 -39.21
C ASN A 550 14.58 70.84 -38.17
N THR A 551 15.31 70.30 -37.18
CA THR A 551 15.98 71.10 -36.15
C THR A 551 17.10 71.95 -36.75
N GLN A 552 17.88 71.38 -37.68
CA GLN A 552 18.90 72.10 -38.42
C GLN A 552 18.32 73.23 -39.29
N LEU A 553 17.20 72.97 -39.99
CA LEU A 553 16.50 73.98 -40.79
C LEU A 553 15.94 75.10 -39.91
N LYS A 554 15.36 74.78 -38.75
CA LYS A 554 14.92 75.80 -37.79
C LYS A 554 16.07 76.68 -37.31
N ALA A 555 17.21 76.09 -36.94
CA ALA A 555 18.39 76.84 -36.54
C ALA A 555 18.92 77.76 -37.67
N GLN A 556 18.85 77.31 -38.93
CA GLN A 556 19.18 78.15 -40.09
C GLN A 556 18.20 79.31 -40.27
N ILE A 557 16.90 79.08 -40.10
CA ILE A 557 15.87 80.13 -40.16
C ILE A 557 16.12 81.17 -39.06
N GLU A 558 16.34 80.75 -37.82
CA GLU A 558 16.64 81.65 -36.69
C GLU A 558 17.95 82.44 -36.88
N SER A 559 18.94 81.88 -37.60
CA SER A 559 20.14 82.63 -38.01
C SER A 559 19.80 83.70 -39.03
N CYS A 560 19.08 83.34 -40.10
CA CYS A 560 18.63 84.31 -41.11
C CYS A 560 17.77 85.42 -40.51
N GLU A 561 16.85 85.10 -39.60
CA GLU A 561 15.99 86.10 -38.93
C GLU A 561 16.81 87.08 -38.07
N ARG A 562 17.89 86.60 -37.43
CA ARG A 562 18.85 87.47 -36.72
C ARG A 562 19.61 88.37 -37.68
N ASP A 563 20.15 87.81 -38.77
CA ASP A 563 20.87 88.56 -39.79
C ASP A 563 19.98 89.64 -40.44
N PHE A 564 18.71 89.30 -40.72
CA PHE A 564 17.72 90.26 -41.21
C PHE A 564 17.39 91.35 -40.17
N SER A 565 17.28 90.99 -38.89
CA SER A 565 17.03 91.95 -37.82
C SER A 565 18.19 92.93 -37.63
N ASP A 566 19.42 92.43 -37.76
CA ASP A 566 20.63 93.26 -37.70
C ASP A 566 20.77 94.13 -38.94
N PHE A 567 20.44 93.63 -40.14
CA PHE A 567 20.34 94.45 -41.35
C PHE A 567 19.32 95.59 -41.22
N ILE A 568 18.12 95.33 -40.67
CA ILE A 568 17.12 96.38 -40.42
C ILE A 568 17.65 97.40 -39.42
N ARG A 569 18.38 96.96 -38.39
CA ARG A 569 18.99 97.85 -37.39
C ARG A 569 20.06 98.74 -38.02
N GLU A 570 20.86 98.19 -38.93
CA GLU A 570 21.91 98.90 -39.65
C GLU A 570 21.33 99.88 -40.69
N PHE A 571 20.26 99.49 -41.39
CA PHE A 571 19.52 100.35 -42.31
C PHE A 571 18.87 101.54 -41.57
N ALA A 572 18.29 101.31 -40.39
CA ALA A 572 17.71 102.36 -39.54
C ALA A 572 18.76 103.34 -38.97
N ILE A 573 20.04 102.93 -38.88
CA ILE A 573 21.17 103.80 -38.51
C ILE A 573 21.69 104.58 -39.73
N SER A 574 21.63 103.99 -40.93
CA SER A 574 22.03 104.64 -42.19
C SER A 574 21.06 105.76 -42.62
N ASP A 575 19.75 105.58 -42.40
CA ASP A 575 18.70 106.53 -42.81
C ASP A 575 18.70 107.86 -42.01
N LYS A 576 19.45 107.94 -40.90
CA LYS A 576 19.66 109.20 -40.16
C LYS A 576 20.75 110.10 -40.75
N ASN A 577 21.54 109.60 -41.70
CA ASN A 577 22.69 110.32 -42.25
C ASN A 577 22.68 110.35 -43.79
N LYS A 578 21.63 110.91 -44.41
CA LYS A 578 21.67 111.53 -45.76
C LYS A 578 20.31 112.16 -46.12
N LEU A 579 20.04 113.34 -45.56
CA LEU A 579 19.13 114.31 -46.18
C LEU A 579 19.96 115.53 -46.56
N GLY A 580 20.42 115.55 -47.81
CA GLY A 580 21.20 116.64 -48.36
C GLY A 580 21.39 116.51 -49.87
N GLY A 581 20.40 117.01 -50.61
CA GLY A 581 20.54 117.57 -51.96
C GLY A 581 20.75 116.61 -53.12
N GLU A 582 19.80 116.58 -54.05
CA GLU A 582 19.93 117.18 -55.40
C GLU A 582 18.70 116.84 -56.26
N ASP A 583 18.31 117.81 -57.10
CA ASP A 583 17.16 117.78 -57.99
C ASP A 583 17.16 116.56 -58.93
N VAL A 584 16.12 115.71 -58.83
CA VAL A 584 15.86 114.65 -59.81
C VAL A 584 14.60 114.98 -60.60
N SER A 585 14.79 115.07 -61.92
CA SER A 585 13.77 115.30 -62.93
C SER A 585 12.56 114.37 -62.74
N ILE A 586 11.36 114.95 -62.63
CA ILE A 586 10.06 114.27 -62.44
C ILE A 586 9.81 113.18 -63.50
N GLY A 587 10.45 113.26 -64.67
CA GLY A 587 10.36 112.22 -65.72
C GLY A 587 11.02 110.89 -65.32
N ASP A 588 12.16 110.93 -64.63
CA ASP A 588 12.85 109.72 -64.17
C ASP A 588 12.12 109.08 -62.99
N LEU A 589 11.48 109.89 -62.14
CA LEU A 589 10.65 109.39 -61.04
C LEU A 589 9.41 108.65 -61.55
N VAL A 590 8.76 109.15 -62.61
CA VAL A 590 7.59 108.49 -63.22
C VAL A 590 7.98 107.20 -63.94
N GLU A 591 9.14 107.16 -64.60
CA GLU A 591 9.66 105.94 -65.24
C GLU A 591 10.10 104.90 -64.20
N THR A 592 10.67 105.35 -63.07
CA THR A 592 11.04 104.49 -61.93
C THR A 592 9.80 103.94 -61.23
N LEU A 593 8.80 104.78 -60.97
CA LEU A 593 7.51 104.35 -60.41
C LEU A 593 6.75 103.41 -61.35
N ARG A 594 6.84 103.56 -62.68
CA ARG A 594 6.28 102.59 -63.64
C ARG A 594 7.00 101.25 -63.60
N LYS A 595 8.33 101.24 -63.52
CA LYS A 595 9.13 100.01 -63.40
C LYS A 595 8.88 99.33 -62.06
N GLU A 596 8.78 100.08 -60.97
CA GLU A 596 8.42 99.58 -59.65
C GLU A 596 6.99 99.04 -59.60
N LEU A 597 6.02 99.73 -60.21
CA LEU A 597 4.63 99.24 -60.28
C LEU A 597 4.53 97.97 -61.12
N LYS A 598 5.28 97.87 -62.22
CA LYS A 598 5.34 96.67 -63.04
C LYS A 598 5.99 95.50 -62.29
N SER A 599 7.11 95.75 -61.62
CA SER A 599 7.78 94.82 -60.70
C SER A 599 6.83 94.37 -59.57
N TYR A 600 6.03 95.28 -59.02
CA TYR A 600 5.09 94.97 -57.96
C TYR A 600 3.94 94.08 -58.44
N VAL A 601 3.41 94.33 -59.65
CA VAL A 601 2.38 93.48 -60.27
C VAL A 601 2.93 92.09 -60.59
N GLU A 602 4.13 92.01 -61.16
CA GLU A 602 4.80 90.73 -61.45
C GLU A 602 5.12 89.95 -60.16
N ASN A 603 5.56 90.62 -59.09
CA ASN A 603 5.77 90.01 -57.78
C ASN A 603 4.46 89.55 -57.12
N ASN A 604 3.36 90.27 -57.31
CA ASN A 604 2.06 89.88 -56.75
C ASN A 604 1.47 88.68 -57.50
N GLU A 605 1.68 88.58 -58.82
CA GLU A 605 1.33 87.39 -59.61
C GLU A 605 2.20 86.17 -59.27
N LEU A 606 3.48 86.37 -58.94
CA LEU A 606 4.35 85.32 -58.41
C LEU A 606 3.92 84.89 -57.02
N SER A 607 3.62 85.84 -56.12
CA SER A 607 3.12 85.54 -54.78
C SER A 607 1.82 84.75 -54.82
N LYS A 608 0.92 85.09 -55.76
CA LYS A 608 -0.33 84.37 -55.95
C LYS A 608 -0.13 82.94 -56.45
N ARG A 609 0.79 82.73 -57.39
CA ARG A 609 1.17 81.38 -57.85
C ARG A 609 1.79 80.55 -56.73
N VAL A 610 2.65 81.14 -55.91
CA VAL A 610 3.26 80.45 -54.77
C VAL A 610 2.21 80.09 -53.72
N THR A 611 1.22 80.96 -53.46
CA THR A 611 0.10 80.62 -52.56
C THR A 611 -0.78 79.51 -53.13
N ASP A 612 -1.08 79.53 -54.43
CA ASP A 612 -1.89 78.49 -55.07
C ASP A 612 -1.15 77.13 -55.05
N GLU A 613 0.16 77.10 -55.31
CA GLU A 613 0.99 75.89 -55.19
C GLU A 613 1.12 75.37 -53.75
N LEU A 614 1.18 76.28 -52.76
CA LEU A 614 1.16 75.91 -51.34
C LEU A 614 -0.19 75.32 -50.94
N ASP A 615 -1.29 75.90 -51.40
CA ASP A 615 -2.64 75.38 -51.13
C ASP A 615 -2.85 73.98 -51.75
N GLU A 616 -2.37 73.74 -52.97
CA GLU A 616 -2.39 72.41 -53.58
C GLU A 616 -1.55 71.39 -52.79
N ARG A 617 -0.36 71.78 -52.31
CA ARG A 617 0.48 70.93 -51.44
C ARG A 617 -0.18 70.65 -50.11
N VAL A 618 -0.80 71.65 -49.48
CA VAL A 618 -1.53 71.50 -48.22
C VAL A 618 -2.69 70.53 -48.39
N GLN A 619 -3.44 70.62 -49.50
CA GLN A 619 -4.52 69.67 -49.80
C GLN A 619 -3.98 68.24 -50.01
N SER A 620 -2.87 68.08 -50.74
CA SER A 620 -2.22 66.79 -50.92
C SER A 620 -1.78 66.17 -49.58
N TYR A 621 -1.14 66.95 -48.70
CA TYR A 621 -0.74 66.47 -47.37
C TYR A 621 -1.93 66.18 -46.45
N GLN A 622 -2.99 66.96 -46.51
CA GLN A 622 -4.23 66.67 -45.78
C GLN A 622 -4.82 65.33 -46.23
N GLN A 623 -4.82 65.04 -47.53
CA GLN A 623 -5.31 63.79 -48.08
C GLN A 623 -4.41 62.61 -47.66
N GLU A 624 -3.09 62.80 -47.64
CA GLU A 624 -2.13 61.81 -47.13
C GLU A 624 -2.32 61.53 -45.63
N ILE A 625 -2.52 62.57 -44.81
CA ILE A 625 -2.85 62.45 -43.38
C ILE A 625 -4.16 61.66 -43.18
N THR A 626 -5.20 61.91 -43.99
CA THR A 626 -6.45 61.14 -43.89
C THR A 626 -6.24 59.67 -44.24
N ASN A 627 -5.43 59.37 -45.25
CA ASN A 627 -5.08 57.99 -45.63
C ASN A 627 -4.26 57.30 -44.52
N LEU A 628 -3.30 58.00 -43.92
CA LEU A 628 -2.50 57.50 -42.80
C LEU A 628 -3.37 57.23 -41.57
N LYS A 629 -4.31 58.12 -41.23
CA LYS A 629 -5.28 57.89 -40.13
C LYS A 629 -6.17 56.66 -40.38
N LEU A 630 -6.58 56.44 -41.62
CA LEU A 630 -7.37 55.27 -41.99
C LEU A 630 -6.54 53.97 -41.87
N LYS A 631 -5.26 54.05 -42.25
CA LYS A 631 -4.28 52.96 -42.11
C LYS A 631 -3.95 52.67 -40.65
N GLU A 632 -3.80 53.69 -39.82
CA GLU A 632 -3.65 53.58 -38.37
C GLU A 632 -4.87 52.90 -37.73
N SER A 633 -6.10 53.32 -38.07
CA SER A 633 -7.34 52.69 -37.58
C SER A 633 -7.43 51.20 -37.96
N THR A 634 -7.04 50.84 -39.18
CA THR A 634 -7.04 49.45 -39.63
C THR A 634 -5.95 48.61 -38.96
N LEU A 635 -4.75 49.17 -38.75
CA LEU A 635 -3.70 48.53 -37.96
C LEU A 635 -4.10 48.36 -36.49
N LYS A 636 -4.79 49.34 -35.89
CA LYS A 636 -5.27 49.27 -34.50
C LYS A 636 -6.27 48.14 -34.30
N LYS A 637 -7.22 47.96 -35.23
CA LYS A 637 -8.14 46.81 -35.24
C LYS A 637 -7.41 45.48 -35.42
N ARG A 638 -6.35 45.47 -36.23
CA ARG A 638 -5.55 44.27 -36.49
C ARG A 638 -4.70 43.89 -35.27
N ASN A 639 -4.12 44.86 -34.57
CA ASN A 639 -3.43 44.64 -33.30
C ASN A 639 -4.37 44.11 -32.23
N GLN A 640 -5.57 44.69 -32.10
CA GLN A 640 -6.57 44.22 -31.14
C GLN A 640 -6.99 42.76 -31.42
N ALA A 641 -7.16 42.38 -32.69
CA ALA A 641 -7.45 41.00 -33.07
C ALA A 641 -6.26 40.04 -32.87
N VAL A 642 -5.01 40.54 -32.89
CA VAL A 642 -3.81 39.76 -32.57
C VAL A 642 -3.67 39.61 -31.06
N GLU A 643 -3.90 40.66 -30.27
CA GLU A 643 -3.93 40.63 -28.80
C GLU A 643 -4.97 39.61 -28.29
N GLU A 644 -6.20 39.64 -28.83
CA GLU A 644 -7.23 38.64 -28.47
C GLU A 644 -6.83 37.20 -28.81
N LYS A 645 -6.03 36.99 -29.86
CA LYS A 645 -5.49 35.67 -30.21
C LYS A 645 -4.32 35.28 -29.30
N LEU A 646 -3.51 36.25 -28.90
CA LEU A 646 -2.37 36.06 -28.01
C LEU A 646 -2.87 35.69 -26.60
N GLU A 647 -3.89 36.37 -26.08
CA GLU A 647 -4.56 36.01 -24.82
C GLU A 647 -5.14 34.58 -24.86
N LYS A 648 -5.76 34.18 -25.98
CA LYS A 648 -6.26 32.80 -26.13
C LYS A 648 -5.14 31.76 -26.13
N CYS A 649 -4.05 32.03 -26.85
CA CYS A 649 -2.87 31.17 -26.87
C CYS A 649 -2.18 31.12 -25.49
N GLU A 650 -2.10 32.24 -24.77
CA GLU A 650 -1.57 32.27 -23.40
C GLU A 650 -2.42 31.44 -22.45
N HIS A 651 -3.75 31.53 -22.57
CA HIS A 651 -4.67 30.72 -21.78
C HIS A 651 -4.55 29.22 -22.11
N GLU A 652 -4.38 28.86 -23.39
CA GLU A 652 -4.09 27.47 -23.80
C GLU A 652 -2.75 26.97 -23.28
N ILE A 653 -1.69 27.80 -23.33
CA ILE A 653 -0.38 27.45 -22.77
C ILE A 653 -0.48 27.25 -21.25
N GLU A 654 -1.24 28.08 -20.55
CA GLU A 654 -1.44 27.93 -19.11
C GLU A 654 -2.22 26.65 -18.76
N ASN A 655 -3.25 26.32 -19.54
CA ASN A 655 -3.94 25.03 -19.41
C ASN A 655 -3.02 23.83 -19.68
N LEU A 656 -2.14 23.93 -20.70
CA LEU A 656 -1.16 22.88 -21.00
C LEU A 656 -0.11 22.74 -19.87
N LYS A 657 0.34 23.85 -19.27
CA LYS A 657 1.23 23.81 -18.09
C LYS A 657 0.55 23.18 -16.88
N GLN A 658 -0.73 23.46 -16.65
CA GLN A 658 -1.50 22.81 -15.60
C GLN A 658 -1.64 21.29 -15.84
N ASN A 659 -1.86 20.89 -17.10
CA ASN A 659 -1.90 19.47 -17.48
C ASN A 659 -0.53 18.80 -17.33
N GLU A 660 0.57 19.48 -17.69
CA GLU A 660 1.94 18.98 -17.48
C GLU A 660 2.23 18.80 -15.99
N LEU A 661 1.80 19.74 -15.13
CA LEU A 661 1.91 19.62 -13.68
C LEU A 661 1.10 18.44 -13.13
N LEU A 662 -0.11 18.22 -13.65
CA LEU A 662 -0.95 17.07 -13.27
C LEU A 662 -0.30 15.75 -13.66
N LEU A 663 0.22 15.64 -14.89
CA LEU A 663 0.95 14.47 -15.39
C LEU A 663 2.21 14.21 -14.57
N LYS A 664 2.97 15.26 -14.22
CA LYS A 664 4.14 15.16 -13.35
C LYS A 664 3.77 14.65 -11.96
N ASN A 665 2.70 15.17 -11.37
CA ASN A 665 2.18 14.69 -10.09
C ASN A 665 1.71 13.22 -10.14
N GLN A 666 1.13 12.78 -11.27
CA GLN A 666 0.77 11.38 -11.48
C GLN A 666 2.01 10.49 -11.61
N LEU A 667 3.02 10.94 -12.37
CA LEU A 667 4.29 10.24 -12.53
C LEU A 667 5.03 10.09 -11.18
N ASP A 668 5.06 11.15 -10.36
CA ASP A 668 5.66 11.11 -9.02
C ASP A 668 4.94 10.13 -8.09
N ARG A 669 3.62 10.00 -8.20
CA ARG A 669 2.86 8.97 -7.45
C ARG A 669 3.18 7.55 -7.92
N VAL A 670 3.33 7.34 -9.23
CA VAL A 670 3.71 6.04 -9.78
C VAL A 670 5.13 5.69 -9.33
N ASN A 671 6.06 6.65 -9.36
CA ASN A 671 7.41 6.47 -8.85
C ASN A 671 7.43 6.13 -7.36
N LEU A 672 6.67 6.84 -6.52
CA LEU A 672 6.53 6.51 -5.10
C LEU A 672 5.96 5.10 -4.89
N SER A 673 4.96 4.71 -5.68
CA SER A 673 4.37 3.38 -5.64
C SER A 673 5.41 2.30 -6.01
N CYS A 674 6.20 2.53 -7.06
CA CYS A 674 7.30 1.66 -7.47
C CYS A 674 8.40 1.56 -6.39
N GLU A 675 8.73 2.65 -5.69
CA GLU A 675 9.67 2.60 -4.56
C GLU A 675 9.12 1.80 -3.38
N VAL A 676 7.84 1.95 -3.06
CA VAL A 676 7.16 1.13 -2.05
C VAL A 676 7.16 -0.36 -2.45
N PHE A 677 6.94 -0.68 -3.72
CA PHE A 677 7.03 -2.07 -4.21
C PHE A 677 8.46 -2.61 -4.15
N LYS A 678 9.49 -1.80 -4.44
CA LYS A 678 10.90 -2.19 -4.30
C LYS A 678 11.28 -2.42 -2.83
N ALA A 679 10.81 -1.58 -1.91
CA ALA A 679 11.00 -1.76 -0.48
C ALA A 679 10.31 -3.06 -0.01
N LYS A 680 9.07 -3.30 -0.46
CA LYS A 680 8.33 -4.52 -0.13
C LYS A 680 8.95 -5.79 -0.72
N ALA A 681 9.56 -5.72 -1.89
CA ALA A 681 10.33 -6.81 -2.48
C ALA A 681 11.62 -7.09 -1.68
N SER A 682 12.29 -6.04 -1.18
CA SER A 682 13.47 -6.17 -0.32
C SER A 682 13.13 -6.80 1.03
N GLU A 683 12.02 -6.38 1.65
CA GLU A 683 11.47 -7.03 2.86
C GLU A 683 11.09 -8.50 2.62
N LEU A 684 10.66 -8.86 1.41
CA LEU A 684 10.35 -10.24 1.06
C LEU A 684 11.63 -11.09 0.99
N ASN A 685 12.69 -10.57 0.37
CA ASN A 685 14.00 -11.23 0.33
C ASN A 685 14.59 -11.43 1.74
N GLU A 686 14.47 -10.44 2.63
CA GLU A 686 14.91 -10.58 4.03
C GLU A 686 14.11 -11.65 4.78
N LYS A 687 12.80 -11.76 4.50
CA LYS A 687 11.95 -12.82 5.06
C LYS A 687 12.30 -14.20 4.50
N GLU A 688 12.64 -14.31 3.22
CA GLU A 688 13.14 -15.55 2.61
C GLU A 688 14.46 -15.98 3.26
N GLU A 689 15.38 -15.05 3.52
CA GLU A 689 16.65 -15.36 4.21
C GLU A 689 16.42 -15.82 5.67
N LEU A 690 15.43 -15.24 6.36
CA LEU A 690 15.00 -15.70 7.69
C LEU A 690 14.34 -17.08 7.64
N ILE A 691 13.53 -17.37 6.62
CA ILE A 691 12.93 -18.69 6.40
C ILE A 691 14.03 -19.73 6.16
N ASP A 692 15.06 -19.42 5.37
CA ASP A 692 16.17 -20.34 5.13
C ASP A 692 17.02 -20.57 6.39
N LYS A 693 17.23 -19.54 7.21
CA LYS A 693 17.84 -19.69 8.55
C LYS A 693 17.00 -20.57 9.47
N LEU A 694 15.67 -20.42 9.44
CA LEU A 694 14.75 -21.25 10.22
C LEU A 694 14.73 -22.70 9.72
N LYS A 695 14.70 -22.95 8.41
CA LYS A 695 14.81 -24.30 7.83
C LYS A 695 16.09 -24.99 8.27
N LYS A 696 17.23 -24.28 8.22
CA LYS A 696 18.52 -24.82 8.68
C LYS A 696 18.53 -25.14 10.17
N ASN A 697 17.87 -24.33 11.00
CA ASN A 697 17.71 -24.62 12.43
C ASN A 697 16.77 -25.81 12.69
N ILE A 698 15.72 -25.98 11.88
CA ILE A 698 14.84 -27.15 11.93
C ILE A 698 15.62 -28.42 11.55
N GLU A 699 16.41 -28.38 10.46
CA GLU A 699 17.29 -29.50 10.06
C GLU A 699 18.28 -29.88 11.18
N LEU A 700 18.90 -28.90 11.84
CA LEU A 700 19.78 -29.12 12.99
C LEU A 700 19.02 -29.75 14.18
N SER A 701 17.78 -29.31 14.44
CA SER A 701 16.94 -29.90 15.49
C SER A 701 16.50 -31.32 15.16
N GLU A 702 16.18 -31.62 13.90
CA GLU A 702 15.84 -32.97 13.43
C GLU A 702 17.04 -33.91 13.52
N GLN A 703 18.24 -33.44 13.17
CA GLN A 703 19.49 -34.20 13.36
C GLN A 703 19.72 -34.54 14.83
N ASN A 704 19.56 -33.57 15.74
CA ASN A 704 19.68 -33.80 17.18
C ASN A 704 18.62 -34.79 17.70
N TYR A 705 17.41 -34.77 17.15
CA TYR A 705 16.35 -35.72 17.52
C TYR A 705 16.69 -37.14 17.04
N VAL A 706 17.17 -37.28 15.81
CA VAL A 706 17.62 -38.57 15.26
C VAL A 706 18.80 -39.13 16.08
N GLU A 707 19.70 -38.26 16.53
CA GLU A 707 20.84 -38.66 17.37
C GLU A 707 20.37 -39.11 18.77
N MET A 708 19.44 -38.37 19.42
CA MET A 708 18.80 -38.83 20.64
C MET A 708 18.03 -40.15 20.45
N GLU A 709 17.37 -40.35 19.32
CA GLU A 709 16.64 -41.59 19.04
C GLU A 709 17.59 -42.79 18.90
N LYS A 710 18.78 -42.59 18.31
CA LYS A 710 19.85 -43.59 18.32
C LYS A 710 20.33 -43.90 19.72
N GLU A 711 20.60 -42.89 20.55
CA GLU A 711 21.00 -43.09 21.94
C GLU A 711 19.94 -43.86 22.75
N MET A 712 18.66 -43.53 22.56
CA MET A 712 17.55 -44.25 23.18
C MET A 712 17.43 -45.70 22.69
N ASN A 713 17.73 -45.97 21.43
CA ASN A 713 17.76 -47.34 20.89
C ASN A 713 18.94 -48.14 21.45
N GLU A 714 20.12 -47.54 21.59
CA GLU A 714 21.27 -48.19 22.25
C GLU A 714 21.00 -48.50 23.73
N ILE A 715 20.29 -47.61 24.45
CA ILE A 715 19.86 -47.86 25.82
C ILE A 715 18.86 -49.03 25.85
N ARG A 716 17.86 -49.05 24.96
CA ARG A 716 16.90 -50.16 24.85
C ARG A 716 17.57 -51.49 24.52
N GLU A 717 18.59 -51.50 23.68
CA GLU A 717 19.39 -52.70 23.39
C GLU A 717 20.16 -53.18 24.63
N LYS A 718 20.77 -52.27 25.39
CA LYS A 718 21.44 -52.62 26.66
C LYS A 718 20.45 -53.14 27.71
N GLU A 719 19.26 -52.55 27.80
CA GLU A 719 18.19 -53.05 28.68
C GLU A 719 17.76 -54.47 28.29
N LYS A 720 17.60 -54.73 26.98
CA LYS A 720 17.28 -56.07 26.47
C LYS A 720 18.39 -57.08 26.80
N GLN A 721 19.66 -56.72 26.59
CA GLN A 721 20.81 -57.57 26.95
C GLN A 721 20.83 -57.88 28.45
N MET A 722 20.60 -56.87 29.31
CA MET A 722 20.50 -57.09 30.75
C MET A 722 19.32 -58.00 31.12
N PHE A 723 18.19 -57.86 30.44
CA PHE A 723 17.02 -58.71 30.67
C PHE A 723 17.29 -60.17 30.27
N ASP A 724 17.92 -60.40 29.12
CA ASP A 724 18.32 -61.74 28.67
C ASP A 724 19.31 -62.38 29.67
N GLU A 725 20.31 -61.62 30.16
CA GLU A 725 21.23 -62.09 31.20
C GLU A 725 20.54 -62.44 32.52
N ILE A 726 19.53 -61.66 32.93
CA ILE A 726 18.73 -61.95 34.12
C ILE A 726 17.96 -63.25 33.91
N GLN A 727 17.34 -63.42 32.74
CA GLN A 727 16.57 -64.63 32.41
C GLN A 727 17.47 -65.89 32.41
N ASP A 728 18.70 -65.79 31.91
CA ASP A 728 19.65 -66.91 31.95
C ASP A 728 20.15 -67.20 33.37
N LYS A 729 20.38 -66.17 34.19
CA LYS A 729 20.66 -66.34 35.63
C LYS A 729 19.47 -66.99 36.36
N GLU A 730 18.24 -66.63 36.03
CA GLU A 730 17.04 -67.27 36.59
C GLU A 730 16.92 -68.74 36.20
N LYS A 731 17.21 -69.10 34.93
CA LYS A 731 17.29 -70.49 34.49
C LYS A 731 18.36 -71.25 35.27
N HIS A 732 19.53 -70.66 35.48
CA HIS A 732 20.59 -71.26 36.30
C HIS A 732 20.17 -71.46 37.76
N VAL A 733 19.50 -70.48 38.37
CA VAL A 733 18.97 -70.62 39.73
C VAL A 733 17.91 -71.72 39.80
N LYS A 734 17.07 -71.87 38.77
CA LYS A 734 16.08 -72.96 38.70
C LYS A 734 16.76 -74.33 38.63
N ILE A 735 17.78 -74.49 37.78
CA ILE A 735 18.57 -75.72 37.70
C ILE A 735 19.27 -76.02 39.04
N LEU A 736 19.84 -75.01 39.70
CA LEU A 736 20.45 -75.18 41.01
C LEU A 736 19.44 -75.62 42.07
N LYS A 737 18.21 -75.07 42.06
CA LYS A 737 17.12 -75.51 42.94
C LYS A 737 16.71 -76.95 42.67
N GLU A 738 16.59 -77.34 41.41
CA GLU A 738 16.30 -78.72 41.02
C GLU A 738 17.40 -79.68 41.50
N ASN A 739 18.67 -79.29 41.36
CA ASN A 739 19.81 -80.07 41.87
C ASN A 739 19.83 -80.16 43.40
N VAL A 740 19.52 -79.07 44.11
CA VAL A 740 19.42 -79.08 45.58
C VAL A 740 18.28 -79.99 46.04
N ASN A 741 17.14 -79.96 45.37
CA ASN A 741 16.02 -80.85 45.66
C ASN A 741 16.39 -82.32 45.38
N ALA A 742 17.07 -82.61 44.27
CA ALA A 742 17.54 -83.95 43.95
C ALA A 742 18.53 -84.48 45.01
N LEU A 743 19.47 -83.64 45.46
CA LEU A 743 20.38 -83.98 46.56
C LEU A 743 19.63 -84.19 47.87
N GLN A 744 18.59 -83.39 48.15
CA GLN A 744 17.75 -83.56 49.33
C GLN A 744 16.97 -84.89 49.27
N ASP A 745 16.46 -85.27 48.11
CA ASP A 745 15.79 -86.55 47.91
C ASP A 745 16.76 -87.74 48.05
N GLU A 746 18.01 -87.59 47.59
CA GLU A 746 19.07 -88.59 47.77
C GLU A 746 19.46 -88.75 49.25
N ILE A 747 19.56 -87.64 50.00
CA ILE A 747 19.79 -87.65 51.44
C ILE A 747 18.63 -88.34 52.16
N ASN A 748 17.38 -87.97 51.84
CA ASN A 748 16.19 -88.58 52.43
C ASN A 748 16.12 -90.10 52.13
N LYS A 749 16.58 -90.51 50.94
CA LYS A 749 16.66 -91.92 50.54
C LYS A 749 17.75 -92.67 51.30
N GLN A 750 18.93 -92.08 51.48
CA GLN A 750 20.00 -92.64 52.30
C GLN A 750 19.60 -92.77 53.78
N GLU A 751 18.89 -91.78 54.33
CA GLU A 751 18.34 -91.86 55.70
C GLU A 751 17.28 -92.98 55.83
N CYS A 752 16.46 -93.19 54.80
CA CYS A 752 15.47 -94.28 54.74
C CYS A 752 16.13 -95.66 54.60
N GLU A 753 17.22 -95.77 53.84
CA GLU A 753 18.01 -97.00 53.67
C GLU A 753 18.79 -97.35 54.95
N GLN A 754 19.37 -96.37 55.63
CA GLN A 754 19.99 -96.57 56.95
C GLN A 754 18.97 -97.03 57.99
N CYS A 755 17.75 -96.48 58.01
CA CYS A 755 16.68 -96.94 58.91
C CYS A 755 16.25 -98.39 58.62
N LYS A 756 16.26 -98.83 57.35
CA LYS A 756 15.97 -100.23 56.98
C LYS A 756 17.11 -101.18 57.37
N GLU A 757 18.37 -100.77 57.28
CA GLU A 757 19.52 -101.56 57.76
C GLU A 757 19.52 -101.77 59.27
N TYR A 758 19.16 -100.75 60.05
CA TYR A 758 19.04 -100.89 61.51
C TYR A 758 17.87 -101.81 61.90
N SER A 759 16.73 -101.71 61.20
CA SER A 759 15.58 -102.62 61.42
C SER A 759 15.87 -104.08 61.03
N MET A 760 16.66 -104.33 59.99
CA MET A 760 17.00 -105.69 59.54
C MET A 760 18.06 -106.36 60.43
N ARG A 761 19.01 -105.60 60.99
CA ARG A 761 20.03 -106.12 61.94
C ARG A 761 19.45 -106.53 63.30
N ASP A 762 18.43 -105.81 63.78
CA ASP A 762 17.78 -106.15 65.06
C ASP A 762 16.80 -107.32 64.92
N GLN A 763 16.25 -107.56 63.72
CA GLN A 763 15.33 -108.66 63.44
C GLN A 763 16.02 -109.99 63.09
N THR A 764 17.28 -109.96 62.64
CA THR A 764 18.11 -111.18 62.46
C THR A 764 18.74 -111.66 63.78
N ARG A 765 19.13 -110.76 64.69
CA ARG A 765 19.67 -111.12 66.02
C ARG A 765 18.64 -111.73 66.98
N LEU A 766 17.36 -111.39 66.81
CA LEU A 766 16.26 -111.89 67.66
C LEU A 766 15.73 -113.28 67.21
N ASN A 767 15.90 -113.64 65.94
CA ASN A 767 15.45 -114.93 65.39
C ASN A 767 16.51 -116.06 65.49
N GLU A 768 17.78 -115.73 65.77
CA GLU A 768 18.86 -116.73 65.97
C GLU A 768 19.06 -117.14 67.45
N GLN A 769 18.40 -116.48 68.43
CA GLN A 769 18.59 -116.75 69.87
C GLN A 769 17.42 -117.49 70.55
N LEU A 770 16.41 -117.96 69.80
CA LEU A 770 15.21 -118.65 70.33
C LEU A 770 15.00 -120.06 69.76
N ALA A 771 16.07 -120.81 69.54
CA ALA A 771 16.00 -122.25 69.31
C ALA A 771 17.09 -123.00 70.12
N MET A 772 16.62 -123.92 70.96
CA MET A 772 17.35 -125.00 71.65
C MET A 772 17.91 -124.70 73.06
N ASN A 773 17.01 -124.82 74.03
CA ASN A 773 17.05 -125.75 75.17
C ASN A 773 18.32 -125.85 76.06
N PHE A 774 18.09 -125.49 77.34
CA PHE A 774 18.60 -126.09 78.60
C PHE A 774 18.98 -127.60 78.55
N PRO A 775 19.73 -128.19 79.53
CA PRO A 775 20.22 -127.63 80.80
C PRO A 775 21.67 -128.06 81.23
N ALA A 776 22.04 -127.56 82.42
CA ALA A 776 22.80 -128.23 83.49
C ALA A 776 24.29 -127.89 83.67
N ASP A 777 24.50 -127.14 84.75
CA ASP A 777 25.43 -127.39 85.84
C ASP A 777 26.85 -126.76 85.87
N GLN A 778 26.95 -125.91 86.90
CA GLN A 778 27.99 -125.83 87.93
C GLN A 778 29.08 -124.76 87.84
N SER A 779 29.08 -123.97 88.93
CA SER A 779 30.19 -123.26 89.58
C SER A 779 30.75 -122.04 88.84
N ALA A 780 30.39 -120.83 89.27
CA ALA A 780 31.01 -120.06 90.35
C ALA A 780 32.16 -119.17 89.83
N THR A 781 31.98 -117.85 89.92
CA THR A 781 32.81 -116.91 90.72
C THR A 781 32.65 -115.45 90.24
N THR A 782 31.96 -114.65 91.06
CA THR A 782 32.28 -113.27 91.48
C THR A 782 32.88 -112.25 90.49
N SER A 783 32.20 -111.13 90.26
CA SER A 783 32.74 -109.74 90.21
C SER A 783 31.64 -108.75 89.76
N PHE A 784 30.99 -108.03 90.68
CA PHE A 784 31.25 -106.63 91.10
C PHE A 784 30.64 -105.54 90.17
N ASP A 785 29.87 -104.64 90.79
CA ASP A 785 28.98 -103.62 90.22
C ASP A 785 29.70 -102.50 89.42
N ILE A 786 29.37 -102.39 88.13
CA ILE A 786 29.75 -101.25 87.24
C ILE A 786 28.51 -100.54 86.66
N LYS A 787 27.30 -101.07 86.87
CA LYS A 787 26.09 -100.58 86.19
C LYS A 787 25.48 -99.31 86.80
N SER A 788 25.62 -99.11 88.12
CA SER A 788 25.00 -97.97 88.81
C SER A 788 25.67 -96.62 88.55
N LEU A 789 26.97 -96.58 88.22
CA LEU A 789 27.71 -95.32 88.09
C LEU A 789 27.57 -94.66 86.71
N LYS A 790 27.25 -95.45 85.66
CA LYS A 790 27.08 -94.94 84.30
C LYS A 790 25.73 -94.24 84.13
N ASP A 791 24.67 -94.79 84.69
CA ASP A 791 23.30 -94.30 84.46
C ASP A 791 23.06 -92.92 85.11
N GLU A 792 23.77 -92.60 86.19
CA GLU A 792 23.65 -91.30 86.87
C GLU A 792 24.37 -90.17 86.11
N MET A 793 25.54 -90.43 85.53
CA MET A 793 26.30 -89.44 84.73
C MET A 793 25.64 -89.13 83.38
N PHE A 794 25.03 -90.11 82.72
CA PHE A 794 24.34 -89.88 81.45
C PHE A 794 23.03 -89.09 81.64
N SER A 795 22.35 -89.26 82.78
CA SER A 795 21.13 -88.53 83.10
C SER A 795 21.41 -87.03 83.35
N GLU A 796 22.46 -86.70 84.10
CA GLU A 796 22.87 -85.30 84.34
C GLU A 796 23.29 -84.57 83.06
N LEU A 797 24.01 -85.26 82.16
CA LEU A 797 24.45 -84.66 80.90
C LEU A 797 23.26 -84.39 79.96
N ALA A 798 22.32 -85.33 79.88
CA ALA A 798 21.09 -85.17 79.09
C ALA A 798 20.20 -84.04 79.63
N GLU A 799 20.18 -83.83 80.95
CA GLU A 799 19.41 -82.75 81.55
C GLU A 799 20.05 -81.36 81.33
N LYS A 800 21.39 -81.27 81.33
CA LYS A 800 22.10 -80.04 80.96
C LYS A 800 21.90 -79.69 79.48
N LEU A 801 21.99 -80.68 78.58
CA LEU A 801 21.74 -80.47 77.15
C LEU A 801 20.31 -80.01 76.86
N ARG A 802 19.31 -80.56 77.56
CA ARG A 802 17.91 -80.10 77.47
C ARG A 802 17.74 -78.65 77.92
N LYS A 803 18.42 -78.24 79.00
CA LYS A 803 18.35 -76.85 79.50
C LYS A 803 19.00 -75.86 78.53
N GLU A 804 20.11 -76.23 77.90
CA GLU A 804 20.74 -75.39 76.87
C GLU A 804 19.89 -75.28 75.59
N LEU A 805 19.30 -76.38 75.12
CA LEU A 805 18.37 -76.35 73.98
C LEU A 805 17.11 -75.53 74.26
N GLN A 806 16.58 -75.58 75.48
CA GLN A 806 15.45 -74.73 75.87
C GLN A 806 15.82 -73.24 75.95
N LEU A 807 17.07 -72.91 76.30
CA LEU A 807 17.55 -71.54 76.30
C LEU A 807 17.78 -71.01 74.88
N SER A 808 18.29 -71.83 73.95
CA SER A 808 18.43 -71.42 72.55
C SER A 808 17.07 -71.21 71.89
N ALA A 809 16.11 -72.13 72.10
CA ALA A 809 14.76 -71.99 71.55
C ALA A 809 14.04 -70.71 72.04
N LYS A 810 14.22 -70.34 73.31
CA LYS A 810 13.67 -69.08 73.86
C LYS A 810 14.36 -67.83 73.32
N LEU A 811 15.64 -67.92 72.97
CA LEU A 811 16.36 -66.82 72.33
C LEU A 811 15.88 -66.63 70.88
N ASP A 812 15.74 -67.73 70.14
CA ASP A 812 15.25 -67.71 68.76
C ASP A 812 13.80 -67.20 68.69
N GLU A 813 12.94 -67.62 69.62
CA GLU A 813 11.55 -67.12 69.71
C GLU A 813 11.50 -65.61 69.99
N LYS A 814 12.38 -65.09 70.86
CA LYS A 814 12.49 -63.64 71.11
C LYS A 814 13.08 -62.87 69.94
N LEU A 815 14.03 -63.46 69.21
CA LEU A 815 14.63 -62.85 68.02
C LEU A 815 13.59 -62.75 66.90
N LEU A 816 12.82 -63.82 66.67
CA LEU A 816 11.74 -63.85 65.69
C LEU A 816 10.63 -62.85 66.04
N SER A 817 10.27 -62.73 67.33
CA SER A 817 9.32 -61.71 67.81
C SER A 817 9.82 -60.30 67.49
N LYS A 818 11.06 -59.96 67.85
CA LYS A 818 11.60 -58.62 67.58
C LYS A 818 11.75 -58.32 66.10
N GLN A 819 12.05 -59.33 65.28
CA GLN A 819 12.15 -59.16 63.83
C GLN A 819 10.79 -58.93 63.19
N LYS A 820 9.73 -59.58 63.71
CA LYS A 820 8.34 -59.30 63.31
C LYS A 820 7.92 -57.90 63.73
N ASP A 821 8.19 -57.50 64.98
CA ASP A 821 7.83 -56.16 65.48
C ASP A 821 8.51 -55.06 64.64
N PHE A 822 9.79 -55.23 64.30
CA PHE A 822 10.51 -54.29 63.45
C PHE A 822 9.96 -54.22 62.01
N ALA A 823 9.52 -55.36 61.45
CA ALA A 823 8.89 -55.40 60.13
C ALA A 823 7.53 -54.68 60.13
N TYR A 824 6.72 -54.86 61.18
CA TYR A 824 5.45 -54.16 61.35
C TYR A 824 5.65 -52.65 61.51
N GLU A 825 6.63 -52.20 62.30
CA GLU A 825 6.93 -50.78 62.47
C GLU A 825 7.42 -50.11 61.18
N GLN A 826 8.26 -50.79 60.39
CA GLN A 826 8.65 -50.29 59.06
C GLN A 826 7.47 -50.21 58.10
N GLN A 827 6.61 -51.24 58.10
CA GLN A 827 5.42 -51.28 57.26
C GLN A 827 4.45 -50.14 57.62
N ASP A 828 4.21 -49.89 58.90
CA ASP A 828 3.36 -48.81 59.38
C ASP A 828 3.94 -47.42 59.04
N HIS A 829 5.26 -47.24 59.15
CA HIS A 829 5.90 -45.99 58.74
C HIS A 829 5.74 -45.73 57.23
N ILE A 830 5.92 -46.76 56.39
CA ILE A 830 5.73 -46.65 54.93
C ILE A 830 4.27 -46.30 54.61
N ILE A 831 3.31 -46.97 55.25
CA ILE A 831 1.87 -46.71 55.07
C ILE A 831 1.52 -45.27 55.49
N GLN A 832 2.05 -44.79 56.62
CA GLN A 832 1.81 -43.41 57.07
C GLN A 832 2.39 -42.39 56.09
N THR A 833 3.60 -42.62 55.57
CA THR A 833 4.24 -41.71 54.61
C THR A 833 3.45 -41.65 53.30
N LEU A 834 3.03 -42.81 52.76
CA LEU A 834 2.21 -42.88 51.56
C LEU A 834 0.83 -42.23 51.74
N ASN A 835 0.22 -42.36 52.92
CA ASN A 835 -1.06 -41.71 53.21
C ASN A 835 -0.94 -40.18 53.31
N GLU A 836 0.17 -39.69 53.87
CA GLU A 836 0.44 -38.24 53.96
C GLU A 836 0.68 -37.65 52.56
N ASP A 837 1.41 -38.36 51.69
CA ASP A 837 1.66 -37.92 50.32
C ASP A 837 0.40 -38.01 49.45
N LYS A 838 -0.44 -39.05 49.64
CA LYS A 838 -1.77 -39.13 49.01
C LYS A 838 -2.68 -37.98 49.43
N ARG A 839 -2.61 -37.55 50.70
CA ARG A 839 -3.37 -36.38 51.20
C ARG A 839 -2.91 -35.10 50.52
N LYS A 840 -1.59 -34.85 50.46
CA LYS A 840 -1.02 -33.66 49.80
C LYS A 840 -1.35 -33.61 48.31
N LEU A 841 -1.28 -34.74 47.61
CA LEU A 841 -1.62 -34.82 46.20
C LEU A 841 -3.10 -34.51 45.96
N LYS A 842 -3.99 -35.00 46.83
CA LYS A 842 -5.42 -34.70 46.76
C LYS A 842 -5.71 -33.22 47.01
N GLU A 843 -4.98 -32.59 47.93
CA GLU A 843 -5.10 -31.15 48.22
C GLU A 843 -4.62 -30.30 47.04
N LEU A 844 -3.48 -30.64 46.42
CA LEU A 844 -2.99 -29.98 45.22
C LEU A 844 -3.96 -30.10 44.04
N LEU A 845 -4.52 -31.30 43.82
CA LEU A 845 -5.53 -31.52 42.78
C LEU A 845 -6.80 -30.72 43.02
N LEU A 846 -7.25 -30.56 44.27
CA LEU A 846 -8.38 -29.71 44.61
C LEU A 846 -8.08 -28.23 44.36
N THR A 847 -6.87 -27.76 44.68
CA THR A 847 -6.47 -26.37 44.41
C THR A 847 -6.32 -26.08 42.92
N GLU A 848 -5.77 -27.01 42.13
CA GLU A 848 -5.67 -26.86 40.67
C GLU A 848 -7.03 -26.94 40.01
N ARG A 849 -7.92 -27.83 40.48
CA ARG A 849 -9.30 -27.87 39.99
C ARG A 849 -10.05 -26.57 40.27
N ALA A 850 -9.91 -25.98 41.45
CA ALA A 850 -10.54 -24.70 41.78
C ALA A 850 -9.97 -23.54 40.95
N ARG A 851 -8.67 -23.56 40.63
CA ARG A 851 -8.05 -22.59 39.70
C ARG A 851 -8.61 -22.73 38.30
N PHE A 852 -8.66 -23.96 37.78
CA PHE A 852 -9.20 -24.25 36.46
C PHE A 852 -10.68 -23.85 36.34
N GLU A 853 -11.50 -24.13 37.37
CA GLU A 853 -12.90 -23.70 37.41
C GLU A 853 -13.04 -22.16 37.44
N SER A 854 -12.12 -21.45 38.11
CA SER A 854 -12.10 -19.97 38.10
C SER A 854 -11.64 -19.39 36.76
N GLU A 855 -10.67 -20.02 36.10
CA GLU A 855 -10.19 -19.62 34.77
C GLU A 855 -11.28 -19.86 33.71
N GLN A 856 -11.96 -21.01 33.76
CA GLN A 856 -13.11 -21.27 32.87
C GLN A 856 -14.24 -20.25 33.03
N LEU A 857 -14.51 -19.79 34.27
CA LEU A 857 -15.52 -18.77 34.50
C LEU A 857 -15.11 -17.41 33.90
N GLN A 858 -13.82 -17.06 33.98
CA GLN A 858 -13.28 -15.83 33.39
C GLN A 858 -13.28 -15.91 31.85
N ASP A 859 -12.95 -17.06 31.29
CA ASP A 859 -12.99 -17.31 29.85
C ASP A 859 -14.44 -17.26 29.33
N ALA A 860 -15.40 -17.80 30.08
CA ALA A 860 -16.82 -17.72 29.74
C ALA A 860 -17.34 -16.26 29.71
N ASP A 861 -17.00 -15.46 30.73
CA ASP A 861 -17.35 -14.03 30.78
C ASP A 861 -16.71 -13.22 29.64
N LEU A 862 -15.47 -13.57 29.24
CA LEU A 862 -14.78 -12.94 28.12
C LEU A 862 -15.45 -13.30 26.79
N LEU A 863 -15.78 -14.58 26.59
CA LEU A 863 -16.49 -15.06 25.41
C LEU A 863 -17.88 -14.41 25.27
N GLU A 864 -18.60 -14.21 26.37
CA GLU A 864 -19.91 -13.54 26.34
C GLU A 864 -19.79 -12.05 25.98
N LYS A 865 -18.77 -11.35 26.48
CA LYS A 865 -18.46 -9.97 26.05
C LYS A 865 -18.07 -9.88 24.59
N LEU A 866 -17.29 -10.84 24.08
CA LEU A 866 -16.90 -10.91 22.67
C LEU A 866 -18.11 -11.20 21.78
N ARG A 867 -19.01 -12.12 22.18
CA ARG A 867 -20.27 -12.37 21.47
C ARG A 867 -21.15 -11.13 21.38
N ASN A 868 -21.31 -10.39 22.47
CA ASN A 868 -22.11 -9.17 22.47
C ASN A 868 -21.51 -8.09 21.55
N LYS A 869 -20.17 -7.92 21.54
CA LYS A 869 -19.50 -7.01 20.61
C LYS A 869 -19.67 -7.45 19.15
N LEU A 870 -19.55 -8.74 18.87
CA LEU A 870 -19.72 -9.29 17.53
C LEU A 870 -21.15 -9.05 17.01
N GLU A 871 -22.16 -9.23 17.86
CA GLU A 871 -23.56 -8.99 17.50
C GLU A 871 -23.82 -7.49 17.23
N THR A 872 -23.25 -6.58 18.02
CA THR A 872 -23.35 -5.13 17.75
C THR A 872 -22.65 -4.72 16.47
N ASN A 873 -21.49 -5.31 16.15
CA ASN A 873 -20.77 -5.05 14.90
C ASN A 873 -21.54 -5.61 13.70
N LYS A 874 -22.11 -6.81 13.81
CA LYS A 874 -22.94 -7.42 12.77
C LYS A 874 -24.17 -6.57 12.45
N GLU A 875 -24.83 -6.03 13.47
CA GLU A 875 -25.97 -5.12 13.29
C GLU A 875 -25.55 -3.78 12.66
N SER A 876 -24.36 -3.27 12.99
CA SER A 876 -23.79 -2.09 12.33
C SER A 876 -23.49 -2.34 10.84
N TYR A 877 -22.84 -3.47 10.51
CA TYR A 877 -22.57 -3.85 9.12
C TYR A 877 -23.85 -4.06 8.31
N LYS A 878 -24.87 -4.65 8.92
CA LYS A 878 -26.19 -4.82 8.28
C LYS A 878 -26.81 -3.46 7.92
N LYS A 879 -26.72 -2.47 8.81
CA LYS A 879 -27.21 -1.10 8.54
C LYS A 879 -26.40 -0.39 7.46
N THR A 880 -25.08 -0.58 7.41
CA THR A 880 -24.26 0.01 6.34
C THR A 880 -24.53 -0.62 4.98
N VAL A 881 -24.69 -1.95 4.93
CA VAL A 881 -25.05 -2.65 3.69
C VAL A 881 -26.42 -2.21 3.19
N GLN A 882 -27.42 -2.10 4.07
CA GLN A 882 -28.74 -1.57 3.70
C GLN A 882 -28.67 -0.14 3.14
N ARG A 883 -27.80 0.72 3.70
CA ARG A 883 -27.62 2.09 3.18
C ARG A 883 -26.97 2.09 1.79
N LEU A 884 -25.95 1.26 1.59
CA LEU A 884 -25.30 1.11 0.28
C LEU A 884 -26.26 0.53 -0.77
N GLU A 885 -27.12 -0.42 -0.39
CA GLU A 885 -28.16 -0.97 -1.27
C GLU A 885 -29.20 0.10 -1.66
N THR A 886 -29.57 1.01 -0.75
CA THR A 886 -30.46 2.13 -1.09
C THR A 886 -29.77 3.13 -2.01
N GLU A 887 -28.52 3.49 -1.74
CA GLU A 887 -27.75 4.41 -2.60
C GLU A 887 -27.52 3.83 -4.00
N MET A 888 -27.25 2.53 -4.12
CA MET A 888 -27.16 1.86 -5.43
C MET A 888 -28.48 1.87 -6.19
N LYS A 889 -29.63 1.75 -5.50
CA LYS A 889 -30.95 1.86 -6.15
C LYS A 889 -31.21 3.27 -6.66
N ASP A 890 -30.83 4.30 -5.91
CA ASP A 890 -30.99 5.69 -6.31
C ASP A 890 -30.08 6.02 -7.51
N ILE A 891 -28.81 5.59 -7.48
CA ILE A 891 -27.89 5.75 -8.62
C ILE A 891 -28.41 5.02 -9.88
N MET A 892 -29.02 3.83 -9.71
CA MET A 892 -29.63 3.12 -10.83
C MET A 892 -30.85 3.86 -11.40
N ALA A 893 -31.67 4.47 -10.55
CA ALA A 893 -32.80 5.29 -11.00
C ALA A 893 -32.33 6.52 -11.78
N ASP A 894 -31.32 7.23 -11.26
CA ASP A 894 -30.71 8.39 -11.92
C ASP A 894 -30.09 8.02 -13.28
N LYS A 895 -29.42 6.86 -13.36
CA LYS A 895 -28.86 6.35 -14.62
C LYS A 895 -29.95 6.09 -15.66
N VAL A 896 -31.09 5.52 -15.25
CA VAL A 896 -32.22 5.27 -16.17
C VAL A 896 -32.81 6.60 -16.65
N GLU A 897 -32.93 7.60 -15.79
CA GLU A 897 -33.41 8.93 -16.18
C GLU A 897 -32.44 9.65 -17.13
N LEU A 898 -31.14 9.56 -16.88
CA LEU A 898 -30.12 10.12 -17.77
C LEU A 898 -30.11 9.43 -19.14
N LEU A 899 -30.25 8.11 -19.19
CA LEU A 899 -30.37 7.37 -20.46
C LEU A 899 -31.62 7.78 -21.24
N ALA A 900 -32.75 8.01 -20.55
CA ALA A 900 -33.96 8.52 -21.19
C ALA A 900 -33.75 9.93 -21.78
N LYS A 901 -33.06 10.82 -21.06
CA LYS A 901 -32.70 12.17 -21.55
C LYS A 901 -31.75 12.12 -22.74
N VAL A 902 -30.75 11.24 -22.72
CA VAL A 902 -29.83 11.05 -23.86
C VAL A 902 -30.59 10.56 -25.10
N SER A 903 -31.47 9.55 -24.95
CA SER A 903 -32.30 9.07 -26.07
C SER A 903 -33.22 10.16 -26.64
N GLN A 904 -33.74 11.06 -25.79
CA GLN A 904 -34.53 12.19 -26.25
C GLN A 904 -33.69 13.20 -27.04
N LEU A 905 -32.48 13.51 -26.59
CA LEU A 905 -31.55 14.39 -27.30
C LEU A 905 -31.09 13.81 -28.64
N GLU A 906 -30.84 12.51 -28.71
CA GLU A 906 -30.51 11.82 -29.96
C GLU A 906 -31.64 11.93 -30.99
N LYS A 907 -32.89 11.75 -30.56
CA LYS A 907 -34.07 11.94 -31.43
C LYS A 907 -34.20 13.38 -31.92
N SER A 908 -33.93 14.36 -31.05
CA SER A 908 -33.92 15.78 -31.46
C SER A 908 -32.80 16.08 -32.45
N LEU A 909 -31.59 15.56 -32.24
CA LEU A 909 -30.46 15.71 -33.16
C LEU A 909 -30.76 15.10 -34.53
N GLU A 910 -31.41 13.94 -34.58
CA GLU A 910 -31.78 13.28 -35.84
C GLU A 910 -32.84 14.08 -36.61
N SER A 911 -33.79 14.71 -35.91
CA SER A 911 -34.74 15.64 -36.51
C SER A 911 -34.04 16.88 -37.09
N TYR A 912 -33.05 17.44 -36.39
CA TYR A 912 -32.26 18.57 -36.90
C TYR A 912 -31.41 18.18 -38.11
N ARG A 913 -30.79 17.00 -38.12
CA ARG A 913 -30.06 16.47 -39.28
C ARG A 913 -30.96 16.33 -40.50
N SER A 914 -32.13 15.73 -40.32
CA SER A 914 -33.14 15.61 -41.39
C SER A 914 -33.59 16.98 -41.93
N SER A 915 -33.76 17.97 -41.06
CA SER A 915 -34.11 19.34 -41.48
C SER A 915 -32.95 20.03 -42.22
N LEU A 916 -31.71 19.79 -41.80
CA LEU A 916 -30.52 20.35 -42.46
C LEU A 916 -30.34 19.75 -43.86
N ASP A 917 -30.55 18.44 -44.01
CA ASP A 917 -30.52 17.76 -45.31
C ASP A 917 -31.60 18.29 -46.26
N GLN A 918 -32.80 18.58 -45.77
CA GLN A 918 -33.85 19.22 -46.56
C GLN A 918 -33.45 20.64 -47.02
N MET A 919 -32.78 21.41 -46.16
CA MET A 919 -32.29 22.75 -46.50
C MET A 919 -31.15 22.69 -47.53
N SER A 920 -30.23 21.75 -47.40
CA SER A 920 -29.17 21.50 -48.38
C SER A 920 -29.74 21.13 -49.75
N ARG A 921 -30.76 20.26 -49.80
CA ARG A 921 -31.44 19.91 -51.06
C ARG A 921 -32.11 21.12 -51.71
N LYS A 922 -32.85 21.93 -50.94
CA LYS A 922 -33.48 23.17 -51.46
C LYS A 922 -32.45 24.19 -51.95
N SER A 923 -31.31 24.31 -51.28
CA SER A 923 -30.21 25.18 -51.72
C SER A 923 -29.66 24.71 -53.06
N GLN A 924 -29.49 23.40 -53.24
CA GLN A 924 -29.00 22.81 -54.48
C GLN A 924 -29.99 22.97 -55.63
N GLU A 925 -31.30 22.83 -55.36
CA GLU A 925 -32.37 23.11 -56.33
C GLU A 925 -32.40 24.58 -56.78
N LEU A 926 -32.22 25.53 -55.85
CA LEU A 926 -32.12 26.96 -56.16
C LEU A 926 -30.89 27.29 -57.00
N GLU A 927 -29.76 26.62 -56.75
CA GLU A 927 -28.52 26.81 -57.51
C GLU A 927 -28.66 26.28 -58.95
N ILE A 928 -29.34 25.15 -59.15
CA ILE A 928 -29.69 24.63 -60.48
C ILE A 928 -30.60 25.63 -61.20
N ALA A 929 -31.67 26.11 -60.55
CA ALA A 929 -32.59 27.09 -61.13
C ALA A 929 -31.91 28.42 -61.49
N PHE A 930 -30.96 28.87 -60.66
CA PHE A 930 -30.17 30.07 -60.93
C PHE A 930 -29.27 29.91 -62.17
N ASN A 931 -28.64 28.74 -62.32
CA ASN A 931 -27.81 28.42 -63.48
C ASN A 931 -28.64 28.31 -64.77
N GLU A 932 -29.83 27.72 -64.71
CA GLU A 932 -30.77 27.70 -65.84
C GLU A 932 -31.23 29.12 -66.24
N GLN A 933 -31.56 29.97 -65.26
CA GLN A 933 -31.93 31.36 -65.53
C GLN A 933 -30.77 32.15 -66.16
N LYS A 934 -29.53 31.88 -65.72
CA LYS A 934 -28.33 32.48 -66.31
C LYS A 934 -28.15 32.06 -67.77
N SER A 935 -28.34 30.78 -68.09
CA SER A 935 -28.28 30.26 -69.46
C SER A 935 -29.32 30.93 -70.37
N LEU A 936 -30.58 31.04 -69.91
CA LEU A 936 -31.65 31.73 -70.64
C LEU A 936 -31.36 33.23 -70.85
N ARG A 937 -30.74 33.91 -69.88
CA ARG A 937 -30.30 35.31 -70.02
C ARG A 937 -29.18 35.45 -71.05
N GLU A 938 -28.25 34.52 -71.11
CA GLU A 938 -27.19 34.51 -72.13
C GLU A 938 -27.78 34.30 -73.54
N GLU A 939 -28.74 33.37 -73.66
CA GLU A 939 -29.40 33.08 -74.94
C GLU A 939 -30.25 34.25 -75.46
N THR A 940 -31.00 34.92 -74.57
CA THR A 940 -31.77 36.13 -74.91
C THR A 940 -30.86 37.30 -75.30
N LYS A 941 -29.70 37.44 -74.65
CA LYS A 941 -28.70 38.47 -74.99
C LYS A 941 -28.08 38.22 -76.37
N ILE A 942 -27.89 36.96 -76.78
CA ILE A 942 -27.44 36.62 -78.13
C ILE A 942 -28.52 36.95 -79.17
N LYS A 943 -29.80 36.62 -78.89
CA LYS A 943 -30.94 36.95 -79.76
C LYS A 943 -31.08 38.46 -79.97
N LEU A 944 -31.00 39.26 -78.91
CA LEU A 944 -31.03 40.73 -78.97
C LEU A 944 -29.88 41.33 -79.79
N LYS A 945 -28.66 40.76 -79.69
CA LYS A 945 -27.52 41.19 -80.52
C LYS A 945 -27.78 40.93 -82.00
N LEU A 946 -28.32 39.76 -82.35
CA LEU A 946 -28.65 39.41 -83.73
C LEU A 946 -29.71 40.35 -84.31
N GLU A 947 -30.74 40.66 -83.51
CA GLU A 947 -31.83 41.55 -83.91
C GLU A 947 -31.36 43.01 -84.07
N SER A 948 -30.44 43.47 -83.20
CA SER A 948 -29.80 44.79 -83.33
C SER A 948 -28.95 44.93 -84.59
N ALA A 949 -28.29 43.85 -85.04
CA ALA A 949 -27.52 43.84 -86.28
C ALA A 949 -28.42 43.90 -87.52
N ASN A 950 -29.55 43.18 -87.49
CA ASN A 950 -30.55 43.24 -88.56
C ASN A 950 -31.17 44.64 -88.67
N LEU A 951 -31.42 45.32 -87.54
CA LEU A 951 -31.99 46.67 -87.50
C LEU A 951 -31.02 47.73 -88.02
N LYS A 952 -29.69 47.55 -87.82
CA LYS A 952 -28.67 48.39 -88.46
C LYS A 952 -28.65 48.22 -89.98
N SER A 953 -28.71 46.99 -90.48
CA SER A 953 -28.78 46.72 -91.92
C SER A 953 -30.05 47.30 -92.56
N ALA A 954 -31.18 47.28 -91.85
CA ALA A 954 -32.42 47.90 -92.32
C ALA A 954 -32.32 49.43 -92.37
N LYS A 955 -31.66 50.07 -91.38
CA LYS A 955 -31.42 51.52 -91.37
C LYS A 955 -30.52 51.99 -92.52
N GLU A 956 -29.49 51.22 -92.87
CA GLU A 956 -28.63 51.54 -94.03
C GLU A 956 -29.41 51.48 -95.36
N LYS A 957 -30.36 50.55 -95.50
CA LYS A 957 -31.24 50.49 -96.69
C LYS A 957 -32.20 51.68 -96.80
N ILE A 958 -32.69 52.20 -95.67
CA ILE A 958 -33.57 53.38 -95.64
C ILE A 958 -32.81 54.64 -96.07
N ILE A 959 -31.57 54.82 -95.60
CA ILE A 959 -30.72 55.96 -95.98
C ILE A 959 -30.42 55.98 -97.49
N VAL A 960 -30.29 54.81 -98.13
CA VAL A 960 -30.09 54.72 -99.59
C VAL A 960 -31.36 55.16 -100.33
N LEU A 961 -32.55 54.75 -99.88
CA LEU A 961 -33.84 55.13 -100.49
C LEU A 961 -34.17 56.62 -100.29
N GLU A 962 -33.83 57.20 -99.13
CA GLU A 962 -34.03 58.63 -98.87
C GLU A 962 -33.15 59.52 -99.76
N ASN A 963 -31.93 59.07 -100.08
CA ASN A 963 -31.03 59.77 -101.00
C ASN A 963 -31.47 59.69 -102.47
N GLU A 964 -32.19 58.64 -102.87
CA GLU A 964 -32.80 58.52 -104.20
C GLU A 964 -34.07 59.40 -104.35
N LEU A 965 -34.84 59.55 -103.27
CA LEU A 965 -36.02 60.42 -103.20
C LEU A 965 -35.64 61.92 -103.23
N ALA A 966 -34.53 62.31 -102.59
CA ALA A 966 -34.03 63.68 -102.62
C ALA A 966 -33.59 64.11 -104.05
N LYS A 967 -32.97 63.22 -104.82
CA LYS A 967 -32.55 63.48 -106.22
C LYS A 967 -33.71 63.60 -107.21
N SER A 968 -34.89 63.11 -106.86
CA SER A 968 -36.10 63.18 -107.70
C SER A 968 -36.99 64.40 -107.37
N LYS A 969 -36.72 65.09 -106.25
CA LYS A 969 -37.45 66.29 -105.82
C LYS A 969 -36.89 67.62 -106.39
N ASP A 970 -35.64 67.64 -106.85
CA ASP A 970 -34.99 68.83 -107.44
C ASP A 970 -35.33 69.09 -108.94
N LYS A 971 -36.23 68.31 -109.55
CA LYS A 971 -36.57 68.42 -110.99
C LYS A 971 -37.97 68.94 -111.29
N LEU A 972 -38.75 69.31 -110.29
CA LEU A 972 -40.10 69.85 -110.45
C LEU A 972 -40.27 70.98 -109.45
N ASP A 973 -40.10 72.22 -109.93
CA ASP A 973 -40.93 73.40 -109.60
C ASP A 973 -40.18 74.71 -109.85
N SER A 974 -40.19 75.17 -111.11
CA SER A 974 -40.49 76.57 -111.46
C SER A 974 -40.27 76.83 -112.96
N ASN A 975 -41.37 76.87 -113.73
CA ASN A 975 -41.53 77.76 -114.88
C ASN A 975 -42.93 78.39 -114.78
N ASP A 976 -42.91 79.67 -114.43
CA ASP A 976 -43.79 80.78 -114.81
C ASP A 976 -45.30 80.91 -114.44
N VAL A 977 -45.52 81.93 -113.58
CA VAL A 977 -46.31 83.18 -113.81
C VAL A 977 -47.82 83.24 -113.50
N MET A 978 -48.10 83.87 -112.34
CA MET A 978 -49.01 85.01 -112.02
C MET A 978 -50.56 84.90 -112.15
N THR A 979 -51.30 85.34 -111.11
CA THR A 979 -52.01 86.65 -111.06
C THR A 979 -52.72 86.96 -109.71
N LYS A 980 -53.04 88.23 -109.51
CA LYS A 980 -53.37 88.97 -108.26
C LYS A 980 -54.68 88.59 -107.52
N SER A 981 -55.33 87.48 -107.88
CA SER A 981 -56.50 86.92 -107.17
C SER A 981 -56.09 85.93 -106.07
N ASP A 982 -54.87 85.41 -106.13
CA ASP A 982 -54.38 84.36 -105.23
C ASP A 982 -53.96 84.90 -103.86
N VAL A 983 -53.70 86.21 -103.75
CA VAL A 983 -53.27 86.84 -102.49
C VAL A 983 -54.39 86.85 -101.43
N GLU A 984 -55.67 86.91 -101.83
CA GLU A 984 -56.80 86.87 -100.89
C GLU A 984 -57.16 85.44 -100.44
N ASN A 985 -56.81 84.42 -101.24
CA ASN A 985 -56.95 83.02 -100.85
C ASN A 985 -55.81 82.59 -99.91
N VAL A 986 -54.58 83.05 -100.14
CA VAL A 986 -53.42 82.80 -99.27
C VAL A 986 -53.64 83.34 -97.85
N VAL A 987 -54.33 84.47 -97.68
CA VAL A 987 -54.62 85.02 -96.34
C VAL A 987 -55.67 84.19 -95.58
N LYS A 988 -56.67 83.62 -96.27
CA LYS A 988 -57.64 82.69 -95.66
C LYS A 988 -56.99 81.34 -95.32
N GLU A 989 -56.06 80.89 -96.14
CA GLU A 989 -55.28 79.67 -95.93
C GLU A 989 -54.27 79.83 -94.77
N GLN A 990 -53.69 81.02 -94.58
CA GLN A 990 -52.82 81.35 -93.44
C GLN A 990 -53.58 81.32 -92.09
N ILE A 991 -54.83 81.79 -92.06
CA ILE A 991 -55.68 81.73 -90.85
C ILE A 991 -56.10 80.28 -90.54
N ALA A 992 -56.35 79.45 -91.56
CA ALA A 992 -56.60 78.02 -91.38
C ALA A 992 -55.36 77.28 -90.83
N LEU A 993 -54.17 77.58 -91.37
CA LEU A 993 -52.90 76.99 -90.93
C LEU A 993 -52.53 77.38 -89.49
N THR A 994 -52.75 78.63 -89.09
CA THR A 994 -52.52 79.06 -87.69
C THR A 994 -53.47 78.39 -86.70
N THR A 995 -54.74 78.18 -87.07
CA THR A 995 -55.71 77.45 -86.24
C THR A 995 -55.32 75.96 -86.11
N GLN A 996 -54.77 75.37 -87.17
CA GLN A 996 -54.30 73.98 -87.17
C GLN A 996 -53.02 73.82 -86.34
N ALA A 997 -52.11 74.79 -86.38
CA ALA A 997 -50.89 74.81 -85.56
C ALA A 997 -51.16 74.90 -84.06
N MET A 998 -52.16 75.69 -83.63
CA MET A 998 -52.56 75.74 -82.22
C MET A 998 -53.13 74.41 -81.72
N LYS A 999 -53.88 73.71 -82.58
CA LYS A 999 -54.46 72.40 -82.26
C LYS A 999 -53.40 71.29 -82.15
N ILE A 1000 -52.36 71.37 -82.98
CA ILE A 1000 -51.21 70.45 -82.91
C ILE A 1000 -50.42 70.70 -81.62
N SER A 1001 -50.17 71.96 -81.25
CA SER A 1001 -49.46 72.30 -80.00
C SER A 1001 -50.23 71.83 -78.75
N GLU A 1002 -51.56 71.92 -78.75
CA GLU A 1002 -52.40 71.45 -77.65
C GLU A 1002 -52.39 69.91 -77.53
N LEU A 1003 -52.40 69.20 -78.67
CA LEU A 1003 -52.28 67.74 -78.70
C LEU A 1003 -50.89 67.25 -78.27
N GLU A 1004 -49.82 67.95 -78.66
CA GLU A 1004 -48.45 67.65 -78.22
C GLU A 1004 -48.26 67.83 -76.71
N LYS A 1005 -48.88 68.86 -76.13
CA LYS A 1005 -48.85 69.08 -74.68
C LYS A 1005 -49.56 67.95 -73.93
N LEU A 1006 -50.75 67.56 -74.37
CA LEU A 1006 -51.49 66.44 -73.78
C LEU A 1006 -50.75 65.10 -73.91
N LEU A 1007 -50.08 64.85 -75.04
CA LEU A 1007 -49.25 63.66 -75.25
C LEU A 1007 -48.00 63.64 -74.35
N SER A 1008 -47.41 64.80 -74.08
CA SER A 1008 -46.27 64.92 -73.15
C SER A 1008 -46.70 64.68 -71.70
N GLU A 1009 -47.85 65.22 -71.28
CA GLU A 1009 -48.42 65.01 -69.95
C GLU A 1009 -48.84 63.55 -69.74
N GLN A 1010 -49.41 62.90 -70.75
CA GLN A 1010 -49.82 61.50 -70.67
C GLN A 1010 -48.61 60.55 -70.59
N LYS A 1011 -47.51 60.84 -71.29
CA LYS A 1011 -46.25 60.09 -71.17
C LYS A 1011 -45.60 60.28 -69.80
N SER A 1012 -45.54 61.52 -69.30
CA SER A 1012 -45.00 61.80 -67.96
C SER A 1012 -45.77 61.05 -66.87
N GLN A 1013 -47.11 61.01 -66.95
CA GLN A 1013 -47.93 60.28 -65.99
C GLN A 1013 -47.76 58.76 -66.08
N GLN A 1014 -47.59 58.22 -67.29
CA GLN A 1014 -47.35 56.78 -67.49
C GLN A 1014 -45.95 56.36 -66.98
N ASP A 1015 -44.93 57.19 -67.17
CA ASP A 1015 -43.58 56.95 -66.64
C ASP A 1015 -43.55 57.07 -65.11
N GLU A 1016 -44.30 57.99 -64.52
CA GLU A 1016 -44.46 58.07 -63.06
C GLU A 1016 -45.21 56.85 -62.48
N GLU A 1017 -46.27 56.38 -63.15
CA GLU A 1017 -47.05 55.24 -62.67
C GLU A 1017 -46.28 53.91 -62.78
N THR A 1018 -45.47 53.73 -63.82
CA THR A 1018 -44.60 52.56 -63.97
C THR A 1018 -43.47 52.55 -62.95
N ASN A 1019 -42.82 53.70 -62.71
CA ASN A 1019 -41.81 53.84 -61.66
C ASN A 1019 -42.41 53.60 -60.26
N ARG A 1020 -43.63 54.08 -60.00
CA ARG A 1020 -44.33 53.84 -58.74
C ARG A 1020 -44.61 52.36 -58.50
N LYS A 1021 -45.07 51.62 -59.52
CA LYS A 1021 -45.31 50.17 -59.44
C LYS A 1021 -44.01 49.38 -59.19
N GLN A 1022 -42.91 49.74 -59.84
CA GLN A 1022 -41.61 49.12 -59.61
C GLN A 1022 -41.07 49.40 -58.19
N LEU A 1023 -41.28 50.61 -57.68
CA LEU A 1023 -40.96 50.96 -56.29
C LEU A 1023 -41.81 50.18 -55.29
N GLU A 1024 -43.10 50.01 -55.54
CA GLU A 1024 -43.99 49.21 -54.69
C GLU A 1024 -43.62 47.71 -54.67
N GLU A 1025 -43.26 47.11 -55.80
CA GLU A 1025 -42.73 45.74 -55.85
C GLU A 1025 -41.40 45.61 -55.13
N ARG A 1026 -40.52 46.61 -55.26
CA ARG A 1026 -39.24 46.63 -54.56
C ARG A 1026 -39.41 46.80 -53.05
N ILE A 1027 -40.36 47.63 -52.61
CA ILE A 1027 -40.72 47.76 -51.20
C ILE A 1027 -41.29 46.44 -50.67
N LYS A 1028 -42.18 45.76 -51.41
CA LYS A 1028 -42.73 44.46 -51.00
C LYS A 1028 -41.66 43.38 -50.84
N SER A 1029 -40.76 43.22 -51.81
CA SER A 1029 -39.65 42.27 -51.72
C SER A 1029 -38.67 42.61 -50.59
N LEU A 1030 -38.41 43.91 -50.34
CA LEU A 1030 -37.61 44.34 -49.20
C LEU A 1030 -38.32 44.10 -47.86
N THR A 1031 -39.64 44.22 -47.79
CA THR A 1031 -40.39 43.90 -46.57
C THR A 1031 -40.42 42.38 -46.29
N GLU A 1032 -40.55 41.55 -47.32
CA GLU A 1032 -40.53 40.09 -47.18
C GLU A 1032 -39.16 39.60 -46.70
N THR A 1033 -38.08 40.12 -47.30
CA THR A 1033 -36.71 39.81 -46.87
C THR A 1033 -36.43 40.32 -45.45
N ARG A 1034 -36.95 41.49 -45.07
CA ARG A 1034 -36.85 42.00 -43.71
C ARG A 1034 -37.57 41.10 -42.69
N VAL A 1035 -38.77 40.61 -42.99
CA VAL A 1035 -39.51 39.68 -42.11
C VAL A 1035 -38.74 38.36 -41.94
N GLN A 1036 -38.20 37.80 -43.03
CA GLN A 1036 -37.36 36.60 -42.95
C GLN A 1036 -36.08 36.83 -42.12
N LEU A 1037 -35.47 38.03 -42.22
CA LEU A 1037 -34.34 38.41 -41.37
C LEU A 1037 -34.75 38.57 -39.90
N GLU A 1038 -35.93 39.13 -39.60
CA GLU A 1038 -36.44 39.25 -38.23
C GLU A 1038 -36.72 37.88 -37.60
N GLU A 1039 -37.28 36.93 -38.36
CA GLU A 1039 -37.49 35.54 -37.93
C GLU A 1039 -36.16 34.79 -37.69
N THR A 1040 -35.18 34.95 -38.58
CA THR A 1040 -33.85 34.35 -38.38
C THR A 1040 -33.13 34.95 -37.17
N VAL A 1041 -33.26 36.26 -36.92
CA VAL A 1041 -32.73 36.91 -35.71
C VAL A 1041 -33.43 36.39 -34.45
N GLN A 1042 -34.76 36.19 -34.47
CA GLN A 1042 -35.49 35.60 -33.34
C GLN A 1042 -35.07 34.15 -33.06
N THR A 1043 -34.86 33.34 -34.09
CA THR A 1043 -34.39 31.95 -33.89
C THR A 1043 -32.94 31.91 -33.41
N LEU A 1044 -32.06 32.79 -33.91
CA LEU A 1044 -30.68 32.90 -33.44
C LEU A 1044 -30.59 33.43 -32.00
N THR A 1045 -31.45 34.37 -31.61
CA THR A 1045 -31.52 34.86 -30.23
C THR A 1045 -32.02 33.77 -29.27
N GLY A 1046 -33.03 32.97 -29.65
CA GLY A 1046 -33.45 31.80 -28.87
C GLY A 1046 -32.38 30.71 -28.74
N LYS A 1047 -31.58 30.48 -29.79
CA LYS A 1047 -30.42 29.58 -29.71
C LYS A 1047 -29.32 30.14 -28.82
N ARG A 1048 -29.08 31.45 -28.88
CA ARG A 1048 -28.10 32.14 -28.04
C ARG A 1048 -28.48 32.04 -26.56
N THR A 1049 -29.74 32.22 -26.19
CA THR A 1049 -30.17 32.08 -24.79
C THR A 1049 -30.02 30.65 -24.29
N GLN A 1050 -30.35 29.64 -25.12
CA GLN A 1050 -30.13 28.23 -24.77
C GLN A 1050 -28.63 27.89 -24.61
N LEU A 1051 -27.77 28.45 -25.45
CA LEU A 1051 -26.32 28.31 -25.31
C LEU A 1051 -25.80 29.02 -24.05
N GLU A 1052 -26.32 30.21 -23.72
CA GLU A 1052 -25.97 30.93 -22.48
C GLU A 1052 -26.41 30.16 -21.23
N GLU A 1053 -27.58 29.52 -21.23
CA GLU A 1053 -28.03 28.64 -20.14
C GLU A 1053 -27.17 27.38 -20.02
N ARG A 1054 -26.79 26.77 -21.15
CA ARG A 1054 -25.91 25.59 -21.17
C ARG A 1054 -24.48 25.92 -20.76
N ILE A 1055 -23.97 27.09 -21.12
CA ILE A 1055 -22.68 27.60 -20.62
C ILE A 1055 -22.76 27.80 -19.11
N LYS A 1056 -23.85 28.38 -18.59
CA LYS A 1056 -24.04 28.53 -17.13
C LYS A 1056 -24.07 27.19 -16.40
N SER A 1057 -24.82 26.20 -16.91
CA SER A 1057 -24.85 24.87 -16.27
C SER A 1057 -23.50 24.16 -16.35
N LEU A 1058 -22.80 24.25 -17.49
CA LEU A 1058 -21.46 23.69 -17.63
C LEU A 1058 -20.45 24.38 -16.70
N THR A 1059 -20.55 25.70 -16.54
CA THR A 1059 -19.69 26.47 -15.62
C THR A 1059 -19.94 26.06 -14.17
N GLU A 1060 -21.20 25.82 -13.79
CA GLU A 1060 -21.55 25.36 -12.45
C GLU A 1060 -21.06 23.93 -12.19
N THR A 1061 -21.15 23.03 -13.17
CA THR A 1061 -20.55 21.69 -13.07
C THR A 1061 -19.03 21.75 -13.00
N LEU A 1062 -18.39 22.61 -13.79
CA LEU A 1062 -16.94 22.81 -13.77
C LEU A 1062 -16.49 23.32 -12.39
N MET A 1063 -17.17 24.33 -11.82
CA MET A 1063 -16.89 24.82 -10.47
C MET A 1063 -17.03 23.74 -9.40
N ASN A 1064 -18.01 22.84 -9.52
CA ASN A 1064 -18.19 21.74 -8.59
C ASN A 1064 -17.10 20.68 -8.72
N GLU A 1065 -16.65 20.36 -9.94
CA GLU A 1065 -15.50 19.47 -10.16
C GLU A 1065 -14.19 20.12 -9.70
N THR A 1066 -13.96 21.41 -9.94
CA THR A 1066 -12.81 22.15 -9.39
C THR A 1066 -12.80 22.10 -7.86
N ARG A 1067 -13.95 22.22 -7.19
CA ARG A 1067 -14.07 22.05 -5.73
C ARG A 1067 -13.80 20.63 -5.25
N LYS A 1068 -14.04 19.60 -6.07
CA LYS A 1068 -13.68 18.21 -5.75
C LYS A 1068 -12.18 17.98 -5.93
N VAL A 1069 -11.60 18.50 -7.01
CA VAL A 1069 -10.15 18.44 -7.26
C VAL A 1069 -9.38 19.12 -6.13
N LEU A 1070 -9.77 20.33 -5.72
CA LEU A 1070 -9.15 21.03 -4.58
C LEU A 1070 -9.25 20.25 -3.26
N ARG A 1071 -10.36 19.53 -3.03
CA ARG A 1071 -10.52 18.65 -1.86
C ARG A 1071 -9.58 17.45 -1.93
N LEU A 1072 -9.49 16.80 -3.09
CA LEU A 1072 -8.59 15.67 -3.30
C LEU A 1072 -7.12 16.10 -3.20
N GLU A 1073 -6.76 17.27 -3.71
CA GLU A 1073 -5.42 17.86 -3.57
C GLU A 1073 -5.07 18.13 -2.10
N ALA A 1074 -6.01 18.67 -1.31
CA ALA A 1074 -5.82 18.83 0.13
C ALA A 1074 -5.66 17.48 0.85
N GLU A 1075 -6.46 16.47 0.50
CA GLU A 1075 -6.33 15.11 1.05
C GLU A 1075 -4.99 14.44 0.70
N LEU A 1076 -4.46 14.69 -0.50
CA LEU A 1076 -3.16 14.19 -0.94
C LEU A 1076 -2.01 14.84 -0.19
N GLU A 1077 -2.10 16.15 0.07
CA GLU A 1077 -1.07 16.85 0.83
C GLU A 1077 -1.05 16.40 2.29
N VAL A 1078 -2.23 16.16 2.86
CA VAL A 1078 -2.35 15.50 4.17
C VAL A 1078 -1.70 14.11 4.12
N ARG A 1079 -2.02 13.25 3.13
CA ARG A 1079 -1.36 11.93 3.02
C ARG A 1079 0.16 12.00 2.89
N LYS A 1080 0.72 13.01 2.21
CA LYS A 1080 2.18 13.22 2.16
C LYS A 1080 2.77 13.50 3.55
N THR A 1081 2.15 14.41 4.31
CA THR A 1081 2.61 14.71 5.68
C THR A 1081 2.53 13.48 6.58
N GLU A 1082 1.49 12.65 6.43
CA GLU A 1082 1.31 11.42 7.19
C GLU A 1082 2.35 10.34 6.83
N ILE A 1083 2.76 10.25 5.56
CA ILE A 1083 3.84 9.36 5.11
C ILE A 1083 5.19 9.84 5.69
N SER A 1084 5.42 11.16 5.73
CA SER A 1084 6.60 11.75 6.36
C SER A 1084 6.67 11.44 7.86
N GLU A 1085 5.58 11.65 8.61
CA GLU A 1085 5.50 11.32 10.03
C GLU A 1085 5.69 9.82 10.30
N HIS A 1086 5.17 8.94 9.43
CA HIS A 1086 5.38 7.50 9.54
C HIS A 1086 6.83 7.10 9.26
N SER A 1087 7.50 7.77 8.31
CA SER A 1087 8.93 7.59 8.05
C SER A 1087 9.76 7.96 9.27
N GLU A 1088 9.44 9.09 9.93
CA GLU A 1088 10.11 9.52 11.17
C GLU A 1088 9.88 8.55 12.33
N ARG A 1089 8.64 8.09 12.56
CA ARG A 1089 8.35 7.07 13.58
C ARG A 1089 9.08 5.76 13.30
N THR A 1090 9.22 5.38 12.04
CA THR A 1090 9.96 4.18 11.65
C THR A 1090 11.46 4.33 11.97
N LYS A 1091 12.04 5.52 11.75
CA LYS A 1091 13.42 5.82 12.17
C LYS A 1091 13.58 5.75 13.69
N GLU A 1092 12.64 6.31 14.46
CA GLU A 1092 12.66 6.20 15.93
C GLU A 1092 12.55 4.76 16.42
N PHE A 1093 11.70 3.93 15.79
CA PHE A 1093 11.60 2.50 16.11
C PHE A 1093 12.89 1.74 15.77
N GLN A 1094 13.53 2.06 14.64
CA GLN A 1094 14.82 1.48 14.26
C GLN A 1094 15.93 1.89 15.24
N GLU A 1095 15.92 3.12 15.74
CA GLU A 1095 16.88 3.59 16.74
C GLU A 1095 16.69 2.88 18.09
N LYS A 1096 15.44 2.72 18.55
CA LYS A 1096 15.11 1.93 19.75
C LYS A 1096 15.46 0.45 19.61
N LEU A 1097 15.39 -0.11 18.39
CA LEU A 1097 15.85 -1.47 18.12
C LEU A 1097 17.36 -1.57 18.26
N ARG A 1098 18.14 -0.63 17.69
CA ARG A 1098 19.59 -0.57 17.88
C ARG A 1098 19.99 -0.41 19.34
N GLU A 1099 19.24 0.39 20.11
CA GLU A 1099 19.46 0.54 21.55
C GLU A 1099 19.17 -0.78 22.31
N LYS A 1100 18.15 -1.55 21.91
CA LYS A 1100 17.89 -2.87 22.50
C LYS A 1100 18.94 -3.91 22.11
N GLU A 1101 19.44 -3.87 20.88
CA GLU A 1101 20.50 -4.76 20.41
C GLU A 1101 21.83 -4.51 21.15
N THR A 1102 22.20 -3.24 21.35
CA THR A 1102 23.38 -2.87 22.15
C THR A 1102 23.23 -3.28 23.61
N ASN A 1103 22.05 -3.09 24.21
CA ASN A 1103 21.77 -3.58 25.57
C ASN A 1103 21.81 -5.10 25.68
N LEU A 1104 21.33 -5.82 24.67
CA LEU A 1104 21.41 -7.28 24.61
C LEU A 1104 22.87 -7.76 24.54
N GLU A 1105 23.71 -7.07 23.78
CA GLU A 1105 25.14 -7.40 23.68
C GLU A 1105 25.87 -7.17 25.01
N ILE A 1106 25.58 -6.06 25.71
CA ILE A 1106 26.09 -5.80 27.07
C ILE A 1106 25.65 -6.91 28.04
N GLU A 1107 24.42 -7.41 27.92
CA GLU A 1107 23.92 -8.47 28.80
C GLU A 1107 24.55 -9.83 28.46
N LYS A 1108 24.83 -10.12 27.18
CA LYS A 1108 25.62 -11.30 26.79
C LYS A 1108 27.03 -11.25 27.38
N GLU A 1109 27.71 -10.11 27.32
CA GLU A 1109 29.02 -9.92 27.93
C GLU A 1109 29.00 -10.10 29.46
N ARG A 1110 27.91 -9.67 30.12
CA ARG A 1110 27.70 -9.94 31.56
C ARG A 1110 27.51 -11.42 31.85
N VAL A 1111 26.76 -12.13 31.01
CA VAL A 1111 26.55 -13.58 31.15
C VAL A 1111 27.85 -14.35 30.92
N THR A 1112 28.67 -13.95 29.94
CA THR A 1112 29.99 -14.59 29.70
C THR A 1112 30.92 -14.36 30.89
N THR A 1113 31.04 -13.14 31.41
CA THR A 1113 31.84 -12.87 32.62
C THR A 1113 31.32 -13.59 33.85
N LEU A 1114 30.01 -13.78 33.99
CA LEU A 1114 29.43 -14.59 35.08
C LEU A 1114 29.77 -16.08 34.92
N ARG A 1115 29.74 -16.61 33.69
CA ARG A 1115 30.16 -18.00 33.40
C ARG A 1115 31.64 -18.22 33.70
N GLU A 1116 32.52 -17.29 33.32
CA GLU A 1116 33.94 -17.35 33.64
C GLU A 1116 34.18 -17.35 35.16
N LYS A 1117 33.51 -16.46 35.90
CA LYS A 1117 33.60 -16.43 37.37
C LYS A 1117 33.08 -17.71 38.02
N LEU A 1118 32.08 -18.36 37.42
CA LEU A 1118 31.53 -19.61 37.93
C LEU A 1118 32.47 -20.79 37.63
N LEU A 1119 33.13 -20.78 36.48
CA LEU A 1119 34.17 -21.74 36.12
C LEU A 1119 35.37 -21.63 37.08
N GLU A 1120 35.81 -20.40 37.37
CA GLU A 1120 36.89 -20.14 38.32
C GLU A 1120 36.52 -20.62 39.73
N LYS A 1121 35.28 -20.36 40.18
CA LYS A 1121 34.79 -20.90 41.46
C LYS A 1121 34.75 -22.43 41.48
N SER A 1122 34.30 -23.06 40.39
CA SER A 1122 34.31 -24.52 40.27
C SER A 1122 35.73 -25.09 40.39
N LYS A 1123 36.71 -24.45 39.75
CA LYS A 1123 38.12 -24.81 39.85
C LYS A 1123 38.65 -24.67 41.28
N THR A 1124 38.39 -23.54 41.94
CA THR A 1124 38.80 -23.35 43.35
C THR A 1124 38.15 -24.37 44.29
N LEU A 1125 36.90 -24.77 44.02
CA LEU A 1125 36.21 -25.80 44.81
C LEU A 1125 36.83 -27.18 44.59
N ALA A 1126 37.24 -27.51 43.37
CA ALA A 1126 37.95 -28.76 43.06
C ALA A 1126 39.31 -28.81 43.79
N GLU A 1127 40.06 -27.72 43.80
CA GLU A 1127 41.32 -27.60 44.55
C GLU A 1127 41.12 -27.74 46.06
N GLU A 1128 40.04 -27.16 46.62
CA GLU A 1128 39.67 -27.32 48.03
C GLU A 1128 39.25 -28.75 48.36
N LEU A 1129 38.52 -29.43 47.46
CA LEU A 1129 38.16 -30.85 47.63
C LEU A 1129 39.40 -31.76 47.61
N GLU A 1130 40.38 -31.46 46.77
CA GLU A 1130 41.63 -32.20 46.71
C GLU A 1130 42.49 -32.00 47.97
N LYS A 1131 42.57 -30.76 48.48
CA LYS A 1131 43.16 -30.47 49.79
C LYS A 1131 42.44 -31.19 50.92
N ASN A 1132 41.11 -31.25 50.89
CA ASN A 1132 40.33 -31.98 51.90
C ASN A 1132 40.62 -33.49 51.85
N LYS A 1133 40.72 -34.09 50.66
CA LYS A 1133 41.14 -35.50 50.54
C LYS A 1133 42.53 -35.75 51.13
N SER A 1134 43.48 -34.86 50.86
CA SER A 1134 44.83 -34.94 51.45
C SER A 1134 44.81 -34.80 52.97
N LEU A 1135 44.00 -33.88 53.49
CA LEU A 1135 43.80 -33.71 54.94
C LEU A 1135 43.11 -34.92 55.57
N GLU A 1136 42.12 -35.52 54.91
CA GLU A 1136 41.47 -36.74 55.37
C GLU A 1136 42.44 -37.93 55.42
N GLU A 1137 43.33 -38.07 54.45
CA GLU A 1137 44.41 -39.06 54.50
C GLU A 1137 45.37 -38.81 55.65
N LYS A 1138 45.72 -37.54 55.91
CA LYS A 1138 46.57 -37.14 57.02
C LYS A 1138 45.91 -37.39 58.37
N VAL A 1139 44.61 -37.12 58.49
CA VAL A 1139 43.78 -37.41 59.68
C VAL A 1139 43.65 -38.92 59.89
N ARG A 1140 43.49 -39.71 58.83
CA ARG A 1140 43.53 -41.19 58.93
C ARG A 1140 44.90 -41.69 59.38
N GLY A 1141 45.98 -41.09 58.90
CA GLY A 1141 47.35 -41.39 59.36
C GLY A 1141 47.53 -41.08 60.85
N LEU A 1142 47.10 -39.90 61.29
CA LEU A 1142 47.13 -39.50 62.69
C LEU A 1142 46.20 -40.34 63.57
N HIS A 1143 45.03 -40.76 63.09
CA HIS A 1143 44.15 -41.67 63.82
C HIS A 1143 44.82 -43.03 64.02
N ARG A 1144 45.52 -43.56 63.02
CA ARG A 1144 46.31 -44.80 63.19
C ARG A 1144 47.42 -44.62 64.23
N GLU A 1145 48.12 -43.47 64.24
CA GLU A 1145 49.10 -43.16 65.28
C GLU A 1145 48.47 -43.01 66.66
N VAL A 1146 47.30 -42.38 66.74
CA VAL A 1146 46.55 -42.19 67.99
C VAL A 1146 46.01 -43.53 68.51
N ASP A 1147 45.52 -44.43 67.65
CA ASP A 1147 45.08 -45.77 68.02
C ASP A 1147 46.27 -46.63 68.53
N VAL A 1148 47.46 -46.45 67.93
CA VAL A 1148 48.71 -47.06 68.42
C VAL A 1148 49.10 -46.47 69.80
N MET A 1149 48.88 -45.18 70.03
CA MET A 1149 49.14 -44.51 71.32
C MET A 1149 48.09 -44.85 72.40
N PHE A 1150 46.82 -45.05 72.04
CA PHE A 1150 45.73 -45.44 72.96
C PHE A 1150 45.87 -46.87 73.52
N SER A 1151 46.80 -47.66 72.97
CA SER A 1151 47.14 -48.99 73.49
C SER A 1151 47.96 -48.94 74.81
N GLN A 1152 48.42 -47.76 75.25
CA GLN A 1152 49.05 -47.56 76.56
C GLN A 1152 48.03 -47.03 77.59
N LYS A 1153 47.38 -47.96 78.31
CA LYS A 1153 46.47 -47.66 79.42
C LYS A 1153 47.20 -47.03 80.61
N HIS A 1154 46.97 -45.74 80.88
CA HIS A 1154 46.80 -45.18 82.23
C HIS A 1154 46.27 -43.73 82.13
N ASN A 1155 45.17 -43.42 82.85
CA ASN A 1155 44.58 -42.09 83.15
C ASN A 1155 43.20 -41.71 82.54
N GLU A 1156 42.29 -42.66 82.30
CA GLU A 1156 40.91 -42.34 81.83
C GLU A 1156 40.07 -41.46 82.77
N VAL A 1157 40.33 -41.48 84.08
CA VAL A 1157 39.45 -40.83 85.07
C VAL A 1157 39.71 -39.31 85.19
N GLU A 1158 40.96 -38.86 85.05
CA GLU A 1158 41.33 -37.43 85.02
C GLU A 1158 40.87 -36.76 83.72
N HIS A 1159 41.09 -37.41 82.58
CA HIS A 1159 40.71 -36.91 81.26
C HIS A 1159 39.20 -36.78 81.10
N SER A 1160 38.41 -37.71 81.65
CA SER A 1160 36.93 -37.64 81.61
C SER A 1160 36.37 -36.42 82.35
N LYS A 1161 37.01 -35.98 83.44
CA LYS A 1161 36.59 -34.81 84.23
C LYS A 1161 37.00 -33.49 83.57
N GLN A 1162 38.20 -33.43 83.00
CA GLN A 1162 38.66 -32.29 82.19
C GLN A 1162 37.82 -32.13 80.92
N MET A 1163 37.50 -33.24 80.23
CA MET A 1163 36.65 -33.25 79.04
C MET A 1163 35.25 -32.71 79.34
N ARG A 1164 34.62 -33.13 80.46
CA ARG A 1164 33.32 -32.57 80.89
C ARG A 1164 33.39 -31.06 81.18
N GLN A 1165 34.47 -30.56 81.79
CA GLN A 1165 34.62 -29.12 82.02
C GLN A 1165 34.81 -28.33 80.73
N ILE A 1166 35.60 -28.85 79.77
CA ILE A 1166 35.78 -28.23 78.46
C ILE A 1166 34.45 -28.22 77.70
N LEU A 1167 33.69 -29.31 77.72
CA LEU A 1167 32.39 -29.41 77.06
C LEU A 1167 31.39 -28.40 77.61
N VAL A 1168 31.31 -28.23 78.93
CA VAL A 1168 30.45 -27.21 79.55
C VAL A 1168 30.87 -25.78 79.15
N ARG A 1169 32.18 -25.51 79.02
CA ARG A 1169 32.67 -24.20 78.58
C ARG A 1169 32.38 -23.96 77.09
N LEU A 1170 32.52 -24.98 76.24
CA LEU A 1170 32.15 -24.93 74.82
C LEU A 1170 30.65 -24.70 74.62
N MET A 1171 29.81 -25.40 75.37
CA MET A 1171 28.34 -25.20 75.34
C MET A 1171 27.95 -23.77 75.76
N ARG A 1172 28.65 -23.17 76.74
CA ARG A 1172 28.44 -21.76 77.13
C ARG A 1172 28.91 -20.79 76.05
N ALA A 1173 30.02 -21.08 75.36
CA ALA A 1173 30.51 -20.29 74.23
C ALA A 1173 29.57 -20.38 73.03
N GLU A 1174 29.01 -21.56 72.76
CA GLU A 1174 28.05 -21.79 71.68
C GLU A 1174 26.69 -21.10 71.96
N SER A 1175 26.22 -21.14 73.21
CA SER A 1175 25.04 -20.37 73.64
C SER A 1175 25.24 -18.86 73.46
N CYS A 1176 26.43 -18.34 73.75
CA CYS A 1176 26.78 -16.94 73.47
C CYS A 1176 26.82 -16.65 71.96
N ASN A 1177 27.25 -17.61 71.13
CA ASN A 1177 27.22 -17.50 69.66
C ASN A 1177 25.81 -17.44 69.11
N LYS A 1178 24.96 -18.37 69.51
CA LYS A 1178 23.53 -18.39 69.12
C LYS A 1178 22.87 -17.06 69.50
N SER A 1179 23.11 -16.58 70.73
CA SER A 1179 22.59 -15.29 71.19
C SER A 1179 23.10 -14.09 70.37
N LEU A 1180 24.38 -14.08 69.97
CA LEU A 1180 24.96 -13.06 69.10
C LEU A 1180 24.35 -13.07 67.69
N VAL A 1181 24.10 -14.25 67.13
CA VAL A 1181 23.46 -14.42 65.83
C VAL A 1181 22.01 -13.92 65.86
N PHE A 1182 21.26 -14.26 66.91
CA PHE A 1182 19.90 -13.74 67.11
C PHE A 1182 19.87 -12.21 67.23
N GLN A 1183 20.78 -11.61 68.02
CA GLN A 1183 20.88 -10.15 68.11
C GLN A 1183 21.28 -9.49 66.80
N LYS A 1184 22.20 -10.09 66.03
CA LYS A 1184 22.59 -9.60 64.70
C LYS A 1184 21.42 -9.65 63.70
N ARG A 1185 20.63 -10.74 63.72
CA ARG A 1185 19.45 -10.89 62.87
C ARG A 1185 18.35 -9.89 63.26
N TYR A 1186 18.11 -9.69 64.55
CA TYR A 1186 17.17 -8.69 65.04
C TYR A 1186 17.56 -7.26 64.60
N LEU A 1187 18.84 -6.90 64.74
CA LEU A 1187 19.35 -5.61 64.30
C LEU A 1187 19.20 -5.42 62.79
N LYS A 1188 19.51 -6.45 61.98
CA LYS A 1188 19.34 -6.42 60.52
C LYS A 1188 17.89 -6.19 60.12
N ASN A 1189 16.94 -6.88 60.76
CA ASN A 1189 15.52 -6.72 60.46
C ASN A 1189 14.99 -5.32 60.86
N MET A 1190 15.47 -4.77 61.97
CA MET A 1190 15.11 -3.43 62.42
C MET A 1190 15.65 -2.32 61.50
N ILE A 1191 16.91 -2.44 61.05
CA ILE A 1191 17.50 -1.51 60.07
C ILE A 1191 16.76 -1.62 58.73
N ASN A 1192 16.47 -2.83 58.26
CA ASN A 1192 15.72 -3.01 57.01
C ASN A 1192 14.29 -2.44 57.10
N SER A 1193 13.65 -2.51 58.26
CA SER A 1193 12.36 -1.84 58.48
C SER A 1193 12.48 -0.31 58.42
N TYR A 1194 13.61 0.25 58.88
CA TYR A 1194 13.89 1.69 58.78
C TYR A 1194 14.10 2.12 57.32
N VAL A 1195 14.97 1.42 56.59
CA VAL A 1195 15.25 1.69 55.16
C VAL A 1195 13.96 1.58 54.33
N ARG A 1196 13.11 0.59 54.60
CA ARG A 1196 11.81 0.48 53.93
C ARG A 1196 10.85 1.62 54.26
N SER A 1197 10.85 2.11 55.50
CA SER A 1197 10.05 3.29 55.85
C SER A 1197 10.59 4.57 55.20
N GLU A 1198 11.92 4.70 55.08
CA GLU A 1198 12.58 5.81 54.39
C GLU A 1198 12.26 5.78 52.90
N CYS A 1199 12.41 4.65 52.22
CA CYS A 1199 12.00 4.49 50.82
C CYS A 1199 10.52 4.81 50.59
N LYS A 1200 9.63 4.42 51.52
CA LYS A 1200 8.21 4.81 51.45
C LYS A 1200 7.99 6.31 51.63
N THR A 1201 8.82 6.97 52.44
CA THR A 1201 8.74 8.42 52.64
C THR A 1201 9.29 9.17 51.43
N VAL A 1202 10.36 8.66 50.81
CA VAL A 1202 10.96 9.19 49.57
C VAL A 1202 10.03 9.00 48.37
N GLN A 1203 9.40 7.83 48.23
CA GLN A 1203 8.40 7.59 47.18
C GLN A 1203 7.15 8.49 47.31
N MET A 1204 6.81 8.92 48.53
CA MET A 1204 5.72 9.87 48.77
C MET A 1204 6.11 11.33 48.49
N LEU A 1205 7.42 11.63 48.34
CA LEU A 1205 7.93 12.98 48.05
C LEU A 1205 8.02 13.27 46.53
N GLU A 1206 7.87 12.27 45.67
CA GLU A 1206 7.94 12.42 44.20
C GLU A 1206 6.60 12.79 43.53
N GLY A 1207 5.54 13.10 44.30
CA GLY A 1207 4.24 13.47 43.74
C GLY A 1207 3.39 14.42 44.61
N ARG A 1208 3.50 15.73 44.34
CA ARG A 1208 2.68 16.88 44.82
C ARG A 1208 2.90 17.43 46.25
N PRO A 1209 2.56 18.72 46.49
CA PRO A 1209 3.06 19.49 47.63
C PRO A 1209 2.15 19.44 48.89
N HIS A 1210 2.83 19.24 50.03
CA HIS A 1210 2.55 19.63 51.42
C HIS A 1210 1.42 18.98 52.27
N GLU A 1211 1.83 18.25 53.31
CA GLU A 1211 1.48 18.50 54.74
C GLU A 1211 2.52 17.84 55.68
N PRO A 1212 2.85 18.41 56.86
CA PRO A 1212 3.95 17.93 57.70
C PRO A 1212 3.49 16.78 58.62
N VAL A 1213 3.81 15.54 58.25
CA VAL A 1213 3.55 14.38 59.11
C VAL A 1213 4.65 14.24 60.18
N LYS A 1214 4.23 14.27 61.45
CA LYS A 1214 5.07 14.32 62.68
C LYS A 1214 6.17 13.23 62.72
N PRO A 1215 7.40 13.55 63.18
CA PRO A 1215 8.51 12.60 63.26
C PRO A 1215 8.35 11.70 64.49
N LYS A 1216 7.53 10.66 64.40
CA LYS A 1216 7.39 9.66 65.47
C LYS A 1216 7.93 8.32 64.99
N ARG A 1217 9.26 8.13 65.07
CA ARG A 1217 9.95 6.82 65.29
C ARG A 1217 11.49 6.84 65.16
N THR A 1218 12.14 7.97 64.91
CA THR A 1218 13.60 8.02 64.72
C THR A 1218 14.39 7.72 66.00
N PHE A 1219 14.00 8.31 67.14
CA PHE A 1219 14.74 8.13 68.41
C PHE A 1219 14.68 6.68 68.94
N ARG A 1220 13.53 6.01 68.84
CA ARG A 1220 13.35 4.66 69.39
C ARG A 1220 14.18 3.62 68.64
N CYS A 1221 14.22 3.67 67.31
CA CYS A 1221 15.08 2.77 66.51
C CYS A 1221 16.57 3.02 66.78
N VAL A 1222 17.00 4.28 66.90
CA VAL A 1222 18.39 4.62 67.22
C VAL A 1222 18.76 4.11 68.62
N VAL A 1223 17.90 4.31 69.63
CA VAL A 1223 18.12 3.80 70.99
C VAL A 1223 18.20 2.28 71.03
N PHE A 1224 17.27 1.56 70.39
CA PHE A 1224 17.33 0.08 70.36
C PHE A 1224 18.51 -0.45 69.55
N THR A 1225 18.97 0.29 68.54
CA THR A 1225 20.20 -0.02 67.80
C THR A 1225 21.43 0.12 68.70
N ILE A 1226 21.54 1.23 69.45
CA ILE A 1226 22.63 1.46 70.40
C ILE A 1226 22.63 0.40 71.51
N ILE A 1227 21.46 0.04 72.05
CA ILE A 1227 21.32 -1.02 73.07
C ILE A 1227 21.73 -2.38 72.49
N SER A 1228 21.29 -2.71 71.27
CA SER A 1228 21.64 -3.98 70.60
C SER A 1228 23.14 -4.08 70.32
N ILE A 1229 23.77 -3.00 69.84
CA ILE A 1229 25.22 -2.94 69.64
C ILE A 1229 25.97 -3.08 70.96
N SER A 1230 25.49 -2.45 72.04
CA SER A 1230 26.10 -2.54 73.37
C SER A 1230 26.00 -3.95 73.95
N ARG A 1231 24.84 -4.63 73.80
CA ARG A 1231 24.65 -6.03 74.18
C ARG A 1231 25.51 -6.98 73.36
N MET A 1232 25.61 -6.76 72.05
CA MET A 1232 26.50 -7.54 71.18
C MET A 1232 27.98 -7.35 71.56
N LYS A 1233 28.42 -6.12 71.89
CA LYS A 1233 29.79 -5.86 72.39
C LYS A 1233 30.05 -6.60 73.70
N TYR A 1234 29.09 -6.61 74.63
CA TYR A 1234 29.22 -7.37 75.87
C TYR A 1234 29.29 -8.89 75.63
N LEU A 1235 28.40 -9.45 74.79
CA LEU A 1235 28.42 -10.87 74.45
C LEU A 1235 29.71 -11.28 73.73
N ARG A 1236 30.25 -10.41 72.86
CA ARG A 1236 31.53 -10.64 72.17
C ARG A 1236 32.70 -10.62 73.14
N ARG A 1237 32.73 -9.69 74.10
CA ARG A 1237 33.73 -9.68 75.17
C ARG A 1237 33.62 -10.94 76.03
N LYS A 1238 32.42 -11.30 76.49
CA LYS A 1238 32.16 -12.50 77.30
C LYS A 1238 32.59 -13.77 76.57
N ARG A 1239 32.24 -13.93 75.28
CA ARG A 1239 32.71 -15.02 74.41
C ARG A 1239 34.23 -15.06 74.32
N SER A 1240 34.88 -13.91 74.09
CA SER A 1240 36.33 -13.84 73.96
C SER A 1240 37.01 -14.27 75.27
N THR A 1241 36.52 -13.84 76.43
CA THR A 1241 37.01 -14.32 77.73
C THR A 1241 36.73 -15.79 77.98
N THR A 1242 35.57 -16.32 77.59
CA THR A 1242 35.27 -17.75 77.75
C THR A 1242 36.16 -18.59 76.84
N MET A 1243 36.36 -18.18 75.59
CA MET A 1243 37.26 -18.82 74.61
C MET A 1243 38.72 -18.79 75.06
N LEU A 1244 39.22 -17.63 75.53
CA LEU A 1244 40.58 -17.49 76.05
C LEU A 1244 40.82 -18.32 77.31
N ARG A 1245 39.78 -18.61 78.11
CA ARG A 1245 39.84 -19.52 79.27
C ARG A 1245 39.58 -21.00 78.94
N THR A 1246 39.24 -21.33 77.70
CA THR A 1246 39.25 -22.72 77.18
C THR A 1246 40.52 -23.02 76.40
N LEU A 1247 41.16 -22.00 75.82
CA LEU A 1247 42.46 -22.12 75.13
C LEU A 1247 43.65 -22.11 76.11
N ARG A 1248 43.50 -21.49 77.28
CA ARG A 1248 44.32 -21.77 78.47
C ARG A 1248 43.70 -22.91 79.24
#